data_AF-A0A8H6L7C0-F1
#
_entry.id   AF-A0A8H6L7C0-F1
#
_cell.length_a   1.000
_cell.length_b   1.000
_cell.length_c   1.000
_cell.angle_alpha   90.00
_cell.angle_beta   90.00
_cell.angle_gamma   90.00
#
_symmetry.space_group_name_H-M   'P 1'
#
loop_
_entity.id
_entity.type
_entity.pdbx_description
1 polymer ?
#
loop_
_entity_poly.entity_id
_entity_poly.type
_entity_poly.pdbx_seq_one_letter_code
_entity_poly.pdbx_strand_id
1 'polypeptide(L)'
;MFKTKRSSPLAGPKASALSKCTPILVMLPPLLLAVALTALDSHVIIGSWHVYIRENLSAVSAAKQIVAGAMGALQASAVLAILFNFPTRTRLAHPTKAVKLDTLGLLSALSVPRMDWNLPKNHWLFVFIAIGVGHGPAALWASAITPLPTTHSVTRGSMMVPSFPEASEDHWDQFGQNRTFNITTCTVKRMPQTASFVTNCPIPYRQNALINTAREATAPDINPRNHSKLDNPVWIYQGRSYGAGSSVGISPPQDIPADLQLNNYSFEEIGYYASVQCHHISQPINLTLEYMMNQGSLGVFRLQGTLPKFKNSAHDPVIAWCGKRPGKDICDDPKGATMFAWFAATNDQAQHVVGIKATSWYEHDFDNIQCSVEFVPTVFTVSVDVRDRLINVTANDTATTDPDPTGLLVNNTVLSLEFLSKMSPSLYVSVLGDAFSYNLNTTTEAFPDMARPDAALRATEASFEAILDDILGIYGSGQISINNDTTVKRIQGSFDSYRIGKPLVHTLTLLLNLLIVSGILIEAFRTRFWRDLPKYDIMDLKSTVTAASFGGKDIARKIQQQTPKKWTADPGDRKLGEIEVCLRQDKINEPRIIPHHNGLLQDDGDGDDIEMDGPTAPFEPDPYEGAPSVWTPLGLHEE
;
A
#
# COMPACT_ATOMS: atom_id res chain seq x y z
N MET A 1 -54.15 40.68 -60.29
CA MET A 1 -53.33 39.47 -60.57
C MET A 1 -52.10 39.92 -61.35
N PHE A 2 -50.90 39.34 -61.25
CA PHE A 2 -50.42 38.14 -60.55
C PHE A 2 -49.32 38.49 -59.53
N LYS A 3 -49.21 37.74 -58.42
CA LYS A 3 -47.98 37.73 -57.60
C LYS A 3 -47.00 36.73 -58.22
N THR A 4 -45.88 37.21 -58.75
CA THR A 4 -44.77 36.35 -59.19
C THR A 4 -44.20 35.61 -57.98
N LYS A 5 -44.51 34.32 -57.87
CA LYS A 5 -44.06 33.43 -56.81
C LYS A 5 -42.57 33.15 -56.99
N ARG A 6 -41.70 34.00 -56.42
CA ARG A 6 -40.26 33.73 -56.31
C ARG A 6 -40.09 32.33 -55.68
N SER A 7 -39.60 31.39 -56.48
CA SER A 7 -39.23 30.06 -55.99
C SER A 7 -38.10 30.23 -54.98
N SER A 8 -38.34 29.78 -53.75
CA SER A 8 -37.29 29.60 -52.75
C SER A 8 -36.19 28.71 -53.36
N PRO A 9 -34.89 29.09 -53.26
CA PRO A 9 -33.80 28.25 -53.77
C PRO A 9 -33.83 26.87 -53.10
N LEU A 10 -33.29 25.85 -53.78
CA LEU A 10 -33.49 24.44 -53.43
C LEU A 10 -33.12 24.16 -51.96
N ALA A 11 -34.15 23.96 -51.13
CA ALA A 11 -33.98 23.38 -49.80
C ALA A 11 -33.59 21.91 -49.98
N GLY A 12 -32.29 21.63 -49.85
CA GLY A 12 -31.76 20.28 -49.91
C GLY A 12 -32.40 19.36 -48.85
N PRO A 13 -32.43 18.03 -49.10
CA PRO A 13 -32.93 17.07 -48.13
C PRO A 13 -32.15 17.15 -46.83
N LYS A 14 -32.89 17.15 -45.73
CA LYS A 14 -32.38 17.41 -44.38
C LYS A 14 -31.95 16.13 -43.68
N ALA A 15 -30.95 16.24 -42.81
CA ALA A 15 -30.49 15.16 -41.94
C ALA A 15 -31.63 14.59 -41.08
N SER A 16 -31.61 13.27 -40.83
CA SER A 16 -32.64 12.57 -40.06
C SER A 16 -32.58 12.94 -38.57
N ALA A 17 -33.69 12.78 -37.83
CA ALA A 17 -33.72 13.04 -36.40
C ALA A 17 -32.65 12.23 -35.64
N LEU A 18 -32.48 10.94 -36.00
CA LEU A 18 -31.45 10.07 -35.43
C LEU A 18 -30.05 10.67 -35.61
N SER A 19 -29.68 11.06 -36.84
CA SER A 19 -28.34 11.62 -37.15
C SER A 19 -28.03 12.94 -36.43
N LYS A 20 -29.04 13.70 -36.00
CA LYS A 20 -28.88 14.92 -35.19
C LYS A 20 -28.72 14.62 -33.71
N CYS A 21 -29.32 13.53 -33.24
CA CYS A 21 -29.21 13.07 -31.85
C CYS A 21 -27.98 12.19 -31.60
N THR A 22 -27.34 11.63 -32.64
CA THR A 22 -26.17 10.74 -32.48
C THR A 22 -25.09 11.30 -31.54
N PRO A 23 -24.63 12.56 -31.65
CA PRO A 23 -23.62 13.10 -30.71
C PRO A 23 -24.07 13.14 -29.25
N ILE A 24 -25.38 13.33 -29.00
CA ILE A 24 -25.97 13.36 -27.66
C ILE A 24 -26.03 11.93 -27.09
N LEU A 25 -26.45 10.95 -27.91
CA LEU A 25 -26.50 9.53 -27.54
C LEU A 25 -25.09 8.97 -27.27
N VAL A 26 -24.10 9.37 -28.06
CA VAL A 26 -22.67 9.02 -27.91
C VAL A 26 -22.07 9.52 -26.58
N MET A 27 -22.61 10.60 -26.01
CA MET A 27 -22.18 11.12 -24.70
C MET A 27 -22.81 10.40 -23.50
N LEU A 28 -23.81 9.54 -23.68
CA LEU A 28 -24.46 8.84 -22.56
C LEU A 28 -23.53 7.85 -21.84
N PRO A 29 -22.77 6.96 -22.51
CA PRO A 29 -21.87 6.04 -21.81
C PRO A 29 -20.75 6.74 -21.02
N PRO A 30 -20.03 7.76 -21.58
CA PRO A 30 -19.07 8.54 -20.81
C PRO A 30 -19.68 9.25 -19.59
N LEU A 31 -20.89 9.82 -19.71
CA LEU A 31 -21.55 10.49 -18.58
C LEU A 31 -21.97 9.50 -17.50
N LEU A 32 -22.58 8.37 -17.87
CA LEU A 32 -23.03 7.34 -16.92
C LEU A 32 -21.85 6.71 -16.17
N LEU A 33 -20.75 6.42 -16.88
CA LEU A 33 -19.54 5.88 -16.25
C LEU A 33 -18.88 6.90 -15.30
N ALA A 34 -18.88 8.20 -15.65
CA ALA A 34 -18.33 9.23 -14.78
C ALA A 34 -19.14 9.36 -13.47
N VAL A 35 -20.48 9.35 -13.59
CA VAL A 35 -21.38 9.34 -12.42
C VAL A 35 -21.16 8.08 -11.57
N ALA A 36 -21.04 6.90 -12.19
CA ALA A 36 -20.79 5.64 -11.49
C ALA A 36 -19.45 5.65 -10.72
N LEU A 37 -18.37 6.15 -11.33
CA LEU A 37 -17.07 6.30 -10.63
C LEU A 37 -17.16 7.28 -9.45
N THR A 38 -17.86 8.41 -9.59
CA THR A 38 -18.07 9.31 -8.45
C THR A 38 -18.97 8.74 -7.36
N ALA A 39 -19.92 7.87 -7.69
CA ALA A 39 -20.78 7.20 -6.71
C ALA A 39 -20.08 6.03 -5.99
N LEU A 40 -19.11 5.40 -6.64
CA LEU A 40 -18.28 4.32 -6.10
C LEU A 40 -16.96 4.81 -5.50
N ASP A 41 -16.78 6.13 -5.30
CA ASP A 41 -15.50 6.72 -4.91
C ASP A 41 -14.98 6.22 -3.55
N SER A 42 -15.87 5.84 -2.63
CA SER A 42 -15.53 5.22 -1.34
C SER A 42 -15.40 3.69 -1.40
N HIS A 43 -15.67 3.05 -2.55
CA HIS A 43 -15.59 1.60 -2.68
C HIS A 43 -14.14 1.16 -2.91
N VAL A 44 -13.71 0.17 -2.14
CA VAL A 44 -12.37 -0.43 -2.22
C VAL A 44 -12.49 -1.90 -2.62
N ILE A 45 -11.56 -2.37 -3.45
CA ILE A 45 -11.50 -3.75 -3.94
C ILE A 45 -10.57 -4.54 -3.01
N ILE A 46 -11.13 -5.60 -2.41
CA ILE A 46 -10.44 -6.51 -1.49
C ILE A 46 -10.68 -7.98 -1.89
N GLY A 47 -9.89 -8.90 -1.33
CA GLY A 47 -10.09 -10.33 -1.51
C GLY A 47 -9.68 -10.85 -2.89
N SER A 48 -10.38 -11.87 -3.38
CA SER A 48 -10.13 -12.51 -4.69
C SER A 48 -9.93 -11.54 -5.87
N TRP A 49 -10.65 -10.41 -5.92
CA TRP A 49 -10.45 -9.39 -6.96
C TRP A 49 -9.14 -8.60 -6.81
N HIS A 50 -8.67 -8.39 -5.58
CA HIS A 50 -7.35 -7.78 -5.32
C HIS A 50 -6.22 -8.72 -5.75
N VAL A 51 -6.35 -10.02 -5.45
CA VAL A 51 -5.44 -11.07 -5.94
C VAL A 51 -5.42 -11.10 -7.48
N TYR A 52 -6.60 -11.15 -8.12
CA TYR A 52 -6.71 -11.15 -9.59
C TYR A 52 -6.04 -9.92 -10.23
N ILE A 53 -6.26 -8.71 -9.70
CA ILE A 53 -5.62 -7.49 -10.21
C ILE A 53 -4.10 -7.55 -10.06
N ARG A 54 -3.60 -8.03 -8.91
CA ARG A 54 -2.16 -8.17 -8.62
C ARG A 54 -1.48 -9.18 -9.56
N GLU A 55 -2.13 -10.30 -9.86
CA GLU A 55 -1.60 -11.34 -10.76
C GLU A 55 -1.69 -10.94 -12.24
N ASN A 56 -2.72 -10.19 -12.64
CA ASN A 56 -3.06 -9.90 -14.04
C ASN A 56 -2.86 -8.41 -14.41
N LEU A 57 -1.90 -7.72 -13.78
CA LEU A 57 -1.63 -6.29 -13.96
C LEU A 57 -1.53 -5.86 -15.44
N SER A 58 -0.92 -6.69 -16.29
CA SER A 58 -0.78 -6.45 -17.74
C SER A 58 -2.14 -6.44 -18.46
N ALA A 59 -2.98 -7.45 -18.21
CA ALA A 59 -4.32 -7.56 -18.79
C ALA A 59 -5.25 -6.44 -18.29
N VAL A 60 -5.18 -6.11 -17.00
CA VAL A 60 -5.94 -4.99 -16.40
C VAL A 60 -5.50 -3.65 -17.00
N SER A 61 -4.19 -3.44 -17.23
CA SER A 61 -3.67 -2.24 -17.87
C SER A 61 -4.13 -2.12 -19.34
N ALA A 62 -4.11 -3.23 -20.09
CA ALA A 62 -4.61 -3.27 -21.48
C ALA A 62 -6.12 -3.00 -21.55
N ALA A 63 -6.92 -3.66 -20.72
CA ALA A 63 -8.37 -3.44 -20.65
C ALA A 63 -8.71 -1.98 -20.32
N LYS A 64 -7.99 -1.38 -19.35
CA LYS A 64 -8.09 0.03 -19.00
C LYS A 64 -7.79 0.95 -20.20
N GLN A 65 -6.72 0.69 -20.95
CA GLN A 65 -6.38 1.50 -22.13
C GLN A 65 -7.47 1.42 -23.21
N ILE A 66 -8.04 0.23 -23.45
CA ILE A 66 -9.13 0.03 -24.41
C ILE A 66 -10.39 0.82 -24.00
N VAL A 67 -10.81 0.71 -22.73
CA VAL A 67 -12.00 1.44 -22.23
C VAL A 67 -11.76 2.96 -22.25
N ALA A 68 -10.60 3.43 -21.81
CA ALA A 68 -10.26 4.84 -21.80
C ALA A 68 -10.17 5.45 -23.21
N GLY A 69 -9.55 4.73 -24.15
CA GLY A 69 -9.50 5.09 -25.56
C GLY A 69 -10.89 5.16 -26.19
N ALA A 70 -11.76 4.19 -25.90
CA ALA A 70 -13.14 4.19 -26.37
C ALA A 70 -13.95 5.39 -25.82
N MET A 71 -13.90 5.63 -24.51
CA MET A 71 -14.64 6.75 -23.90
C MET A 71 -14.14 8.12 -24.38
N GLY A 72 -12.82 8.29 -24.54
CA GLY A 72 -12.24 9.49 -25.13
C GLY A 72 -12.63 9.68 -26.60
N ALA A 73 -12.62 8.61 -27.41
CA ALA A 73 -13.04 8.66 -28.81
C ALA A 73 -14.53 9.00 -28.98
N LEU A 74 -15.40 8.48 -28.11
CA LEU A 74 -16.83 8.85 -28.06
C LEU A 74 -16.97 10.36 -27.79
N GLN A 75 -16.34 10.87 -26.73
CA GLN A 75 -16.36 12.30 -26.39
C GLN A 75 -15.80 13.19 -27.50
N ALA A 76 -14.64 12.83 -28.07
CA ALA A 76 -14.01 13.56 -29.16
C ALA A 76 -14.92 13.61 -30.39
N SER A 77 -15.51 12.48 -30.80
CA SER A 77 -16.41 12.43 -31.96
C SER A 77 -17.65 13.30 -31.77
N ALA A 78 -18.25 13.33 -30.58
CA ALA A 78 -19.40 14.19 -30.27
C ALA A 78 -19.03 15.68 -30.30
N VAL A 79 -17.90 16.06 -29.69
CA VAL A 79 -17.41 17.45 -29.63
C VAL A 79 -17.06 17.96 -31.04
N LEU A 80 -16.26 17.23 -31.81
CA LEU A 80 -15.78 17.69 -33.12
C LEU A 80 -16.92 17.68 -34.17
N ALA A 81 -17.88 16.75 -34.07
CA ALA A 81 -19.07 16.76 -34.91
C ALA A 81 -19.92 18.03 -34.71
N ILE A 82 -20.08 18.49 -33.47
CA ILE A 82 -20.91 19.66 -33.14
C ILE A 82 -20.17 21.00 -33.33
N LEU A 83 -18.88 21.08 -32.99
CA LEU A 83 -18.11 22.31 -33.12
C LEU A 83 -17.63 22.59 -34.55
N PHE A 84 -17.30 21.56 -35.34
CA PHE A 84 -16.69 21.73 -36.65
C PHE A 84 -17.51 21.14 -37.79
N ASN A 85 -17.97 19.89 -37.70
CA ASN A 85 -18.65 19.26 -38.84
C ASN A 85 -20.03 19.89 -39.13
N PHE A 86 -20.94 19.95 -38.15
CA PHE A 86 -22.30 20.50 -38.34
C PHE A 86 -22.30 21.99 -38.76
N PRO A 87 -21.45 22.89 -38.20
CA PRO A 87 -21.32 24.26 -38.68
C PRO A 87 -20.74 24.36 -40.09
N THR A 88 -19.80 23.47 -40.46
CA THR A 88 -19.22 23.45 -41.81
C THR A 88 -20.27 23.01 -42.84
N ARG A 89 -21.00 21.93 -42.58
CA ARG A 89 -22.08 21.42 -43.44
C ARG A 89 -23.18 22.47 -43.65
N THR A 90 -23.62 23.15 -42.59
CA THR A 90 -24.62 24.23 -42.70
C THR A 90 -24.07 25.48 -43.39
N ARG A 91 -22.78 25.82 -43.23
CA ARG A 91 -22.14 26.92 -43.97
C ARG A 91 -22.07 26.64 -45.48
N LEU A 92 -21.68 25.43 -45.87
CA LEU A 92 -21.59 25.02 -47.28
C LEU A 92 -22.96 24.94 -47.97
N ALA A 93 -24.02 24.63 -47.23
CA ALA A 93 -25.39 24.64 -47.74
C ALA A 93 -25.95 26.05 -47.99
N HIS A 94 -25.27 27.14 -47.57
CA HIS A 94 -25.70 28.51 -47.85
C HIS A 94 -25.08 29.03 -49.17
N PRO A 95 -25.89 29.29 -50.22
CA PRO A 95 -25.39 29.65 -51.55
C PRO A 95 -24.69 31.02 -51.62
N THR A 96 -24.72 31.80 -50.54
CA THR A 96 -24.04 33.12 -50.42
C THR A 96 -22.74 33.06 -49.61
N LYS A 97 -22.30 31.89 -49.14
CA LYS A 97 -21.15 31.73 -48.22
C LYS A 97 -20.06 30.82 -48.80
N ALA A 98 -19.38 31.29 -49.84
CA ALA A 98 -18.18 30.64 -50.35
C ALA A 98 -17.11 30.44 -49.25
N VAL A 99 -16.31 29.39 -49.40
CA VAL A 99 -15.22 29.00 -48.48
C VAL A 99 -13.98 28.70 -49.32
N LYS A 100 -12.80 29.20 -48.93
CA LYS A 100 -11.52 28.89 -49.58
C LYS A 100 -11.13 27.44 -49.33
N LEU A 101 -10.43 26.80 -50.27
CA LEU A 101 -10.01 25.40 -50.14
C LEU A 101 -9.15 25.17 -48.90
N ASP A 102 -8.18 26.03 -48.58
CA ASP A 102 -7.36 25.92 -47.35
C ASP A 102 -8.22 25.97 -46.06
N THR A 103 -9.25 26.81 -46.06
CA THR A 103 -10.22 26.91 -44.95
C THR A 103 -11.11 25.68 -44.87
N LEU A 104 -11.42 25.05 -46.02
CA LEU A 104 -12.20 23.81 -46.09
C LEU A 104 -11.36 22.61 -45.61
N GLY A 105 -10.09 22.54 -46.01
CA GLY A 105 -9.12 21.57 -45.52
C GLY A 105 -8.92 21.69 -44.01
N LEU A 106 -8.77 22.91 -43.49
CA LEU A 106 -8.73 23.17 -42.06
C LEU A 106 -9.99 22.68 -41.35
N LEU A 107 -11.19 23.00 -41.86
CA LEU A 107 -12.44 22.56 -41.24
C LEU A 107 -12.62 21.03 -41.29
N SER A 108 -12.04 20.34 -42.28
CA SER A 108 -11.94 18.87 -42.30
C SER A 108 -10.94 18.35 -41.26
N ALA A 109 -9.75 18.95 -41.15
CA ALA A 109 -8.72 18.60 -40.17
C ALA A 109 -9.08 18.96 -38.71
N LEU A 110 -10.07 19.83 -38.50
CA LEU A 110 -10.69 20.07 -37.19
C LEU A 110 -11.89 19.14 -36.91
N SER A 111 -12.51 18.55 -37.94
CA SER A 111 -13.67 17.65 -37.78
C SER A 111 -13.29 16.20 -37.46
N VAL A 112 -12.02 15.82 -37.64
CA VAL A 112 -11.39 14.55 -37.23
C VAL A 112 -10.00 14.89 -36.66
N PRO A 113 -9.58 14.33 -35.51
CA PRO A 113 -8.30 14.70 -34.88
C PRO A 113 -7.12 14.08 -35.65
N ARG A 114 -6.73 14.73 -36.75
CA ARG A 114 -5.61 14.32 -37.61
C ARG A 114 -4.76 15.52 -37.98
N MET A 115 -3.44 15.34 -38.06
CA MET A 115 -2.55 16.37 -38.57
C MET A 115 -2.52 16.33 -40.10
N ASP A 116 -2.77 17.46 -40.75
CA ASP A 116 -2.55 17.64 -42.18
C ASP A 116 -1.40 18.63 -42.39
N TRP A 117 -0.23 18.07 -42.73
CA TRP A 117 1.01 18.81 -42.93
C TRP A 117 0.98 19.74 -44.16
N ASN A 118 0.02 19.56 -45.07
CA ASN A 118 -0.16 20.41 -46.25
C ASN A 118 -0.86 21.74 -45.91
N LEU A 119 -1.47 21.87 -44.73
CA LEU A 119 -2.10 23.12 -44.31
C LEU A 119 -1.05 24.23 -44.03
N PRO A 120 -1.32 25.49 -44.39
CA PRO A 120 -0.45 26.62 -44.06
C PRO A 120 -0.16 26.68 -42.55
N LYS A 121 1.11 26.90 -42.18
CA LYS A 121 1.63 26.81 -40.79
C LYS A 121 0.82 27.59 -39.75
N ASN A 122 0.24 28.72 -40.14
CA ASN A 122 -0.63 29.54 -39.28
C ASN A 122 -1.85 28.77 -38.72
N HIS A 123 -2.25 27.69 -39.37
CA HIS A 123 -3.37 26.85 -38.95
C HIS A 123 -2.95 25.68 -38.03
N TRP A 124 -1.67 25.32 -37.97
CA TRP A 124 -1.19 24.17 -37.20
C TRP A 124 -1.54 24.27 -35.71
N LEU A 125 -1.50 25.48 -35.12
CA LEU A 125 -1.91 25.72 -33.73
C LEU A 125 -3.34 25.26 -33.44
N PHE A 126 -4.29 25.55 -34.33
CA PHE A 126 -5.69 25.14 -34.17
C PHE A 126 -5.86 23.62 -34.31
N VAL A 127 -5.10 23.00 -35.22
CA VAL A 127 -5.10 21.53 -35.39
C VAL A 127 -4.49 20.84 -34.17
N PHE A 128 -3.37 21.35 -33.61
CA PHE A 128 -2.81 20.84 -32.35
C PHE A 128 -3.78 20.98 -31.17
N ILE A 129 -4.52 22.10 -31.07
CA ILE A 129 -5.56 22.27 -30.04
C ILE A 129 -6.70 21.25 -30.24
N ALA A 130 -7.16 21.01 -31.47
CA ALA A 130 -8.20 20.02 -31.76
C ALA A 130 -7.75 18.57 -31.49
N ILE A 131 -6.50 18.23 -31.79
CA ILE A 131 -5.86 16.95 -31.43
C ILE A 131 -5.78 16.83 -29.91
N GLY A 132 -5.35 17.87 -29.19
CA GLY A 132 -5.30 17.89 -27.73
C GLY A 132 -6.68 17.71 -27.07
N VAL A 133 -7.72 18.36 -27.61
CA VAL A 133 -9.13 18.17 -27.19
C VAL A 133 -9.65 16.77 -27.55
N GLY A 134 -9.15 16.15 -28.62
CA GLY A 134 -9.50 14.79 -29.01
C GLY A 134 -8.87 13.69 -28.13
N HIS A 135 -7.60 13.84 -27.74
CA HIS A 135 -6.87 12.80 -27.00
C HIS A 135 -6.81 13.04 -25.48
N GLY A 136 -6.87 14.29 -25.02
CA GLY A 136 -6.86 14.65 -23.59
C GLY A 136 -7.94 13.92 -22.75
N PRO A 137 -9.18 13.77 -23.22
CA PRO A 137 -10.20 13.04 -22.48
C PRO A 137 -9.86 11.54 -22.29
N ALA A 138 -9.20 10.90 -23.26
CA ALA A 138 -8.75 9.51 -23.13
C ALA A 138 -7.68 9.35 -22.03
N ALA A 139 -6.75 10.30 -21.91
CA ALA A 139 -5.77 10.30 -20.84
C ALA A 139 -6.41 10.50 -19.45
N LEU A 140 -7.42 11.37 -19.36
CA LEU A 140 -8.19 11.57 -18.13
C LEU A 140 -8.96 10.30 -17.73
N TRP A 141 -9.61 9.61 -18.68
CA TRP A 141 -10.23 8.31 -18.44
C TRP A 141 -9.24 7.23 -18.01
N ALA A 142 -8.05 7.16 -18.61
CA ALA A 142 -7.02 6.22 -18.21
C ALA A 142 -6.58 6.46 -16.75
N SER A 143 -6.53 7.72 -16.32
CA SER A 143 -6.25 8.09 -14.93
C SER A 143 -7.42 7.76 -13.99
N ALA A 144 -8.66 7.99 -14.42
CA ALA A 144 -9.87 7.71 -13.65
C ALA A 144 -10.09 6.20 -13.41
N ILE A 145 -9.74 5.35 -14.37
CA ILE A 145 -9.97 3.89 -14.31
C ILE A 145 -8.72 3.12 -13.80
N THR A 146 -7.61 3.80 -13.51
CA THR A 146 -6.41 3.12 -12.98
C THR A 146 -6.65 2.58 -11.57
N PRO A 147 -6.49 1.26 -11.32
CA PRO A 147 -6.45 0.75 -9.95
C PRO A 147 -5.16 1.23 -9.28
N LEU A 148 -5.30 1.79 -8.08
CA LEU A 148 -4.22 2.29 -7.24
C LEU A 148 -4.17 1.48 -5.94
N PRO A 149 -2.98 0.99 -5.52
CA PRO A 149 -2.86 0.29 -4.26
C PRO A 149 -3.17 1.25 -3.10
N THR A 150 -3.92 0.76 -2.12
CA THR A 150 -4.27 1.47 -0.90
C THR A 150 -4.41 0.47 0.25
N THR A 151 -4.27 0.95 1.47
CA THR A 151 -4.69 0.21 2.67
C THR A 151 -6.18 0.44 2.94
N HIS A 152 -6.86 -0.56 3.49
CA HIS A 152 -8.24 -0.45 3.96
C HIS A 152 -8.39 -1.07 5.35
N SER A 153 -8.66 -0.24 6.35
CA SER A 153 -8.72 -0.64 7.76
C SER A 153 -10.13 -1.04 8.19
N VAL A 154 -10.28 -2.23 8.75
CA VAL A 154 -11.58 -2.81 9.15
C VAL A 154 -11.44 -3.58 10.46
N THR A 155 -12.42 -3.47 11.35
CA THR A 155 -12.57 -4.37 12.50
C THR A 155 -13.00 -5.77 12.03
N ARG A 156 -12.07 -6.55 11.50
CA ARG A 156 -12.29 -7.90 10.96
C ARG A 156 -11.14 -8.83 11.36
N GLY A 157 -11.51 -10.01 11.84
CA GLY A 157 -10.59 -10.97 12.43
C GLY A 157 -10.63 -10.93 13.96
N SER A 158 -10.07 -11.95 14.58
CA SER A 158 -9.98 -12.10 16.03
C SER A 158 -8.57 -12.56 16.45
N MET A 159 -8.22 -12.34 17.71
CA MET A 159 -6.94 -12.74 18.29
C MET A 159 -7.19 -13.38 19.65
N MET A 160 -6.50 -14.48 19.94
CA MET A 160 -6.47 -15.07 21.28
C MET A 160 -5.42 -14.35 22.11
N VAL A 161 -5.83 -13.68 23.18
CA VAL A 161 -4.94 -13.02 24.16
C VAL A 161 -4.96 -13.82 25.47
N PRO A 162 -3.96 -13.71 26.38
CA PRO A 162 -3.90 -14.57 27.56
C PRO A 162 -5.07 -14.29 28.51
N SER A 163 -5.34 -15.25 29.38
CA SER A 163 -6.28 -15.13 30.49
C SER A 163 -5.66 -15.75 31.74
N PHE A 164 -5.94 -15.21 32.92
CA PHE A 164 -5.41 -15.71 34.19
C PHE A 164 -6.56 -16.05 35.18
N PRO A 165 -7.47 -17.00 34.83
CA PRO A 165 -8.52 -17.43 35.75
C PRO A 165 -7.94 -18.30 36.89
N GLU A 166 -8.58 -18.25 38.06
CA GLU A 166 -8.34 -19.14 39.22
C GLU A 166 -8.22 -20.64 38.82
N ALA A 167 -9.03 -21.07 37.84
CA ALA A 167 -8.99 -22.44 37.30
C ALA A 167 -7.67 -22.84 36.59
N SER A 168 -6.75 -21.90 36.35
CA SER A 168 -5.45 -22.10 35.71
C SER A 168 -4.26 -21.92 36.66
N GLU A 169 -4.50 -21.53 37.92
CA GLU A 169 -3.52 -21.04 38.90
C GLU A 169 -2.30 -21.98 39.06
N ASP A 170 -2.56 -23.28 39.25
CA ASP A 170 -1.55 -24.36 39.37
C ASP A 170 -0.50 -24.38 38.23
N HIS A 171 -0.80 -23.79 37.07
CA HIS A 171 0.10 -23.78 35.91
C HIS A 171 1.02 -22.56 35.84
N TRP A 172 0.77 -21.51 36.63
CA TRP A 172 1.58 -20.29 36.63
C TRP A 172 2.04 -19.86 38.04
N ASP A 173 1.41 -20.34 39.11
CA ASP A 173 2.02 -20.32 40.44
C ASP A 173 3.14 -21.36 40.55
N GLN A 174 4.36 -20.92 40.27
CA GLN A 174 5.56 -21.76 40.34
C GLN A 174 6.21 -21.76 41.74
N PHE A 175 5.69 -21.00 42.71
CA PHE A 175 6.30 -20.83 44.03
C PHE A 175 5.42 -21.34 45.18
N GLY A 176 4.09 -21.33 45.04
CA GLY A 176 3.17 -21.87 46.02
C GLY A 176 3.11 -21.10 47.34
N GLN A 177 2.25 -21.56 48.25
CA GLN A 177 2.08 -20.96 49.58
C GLN A 177 3.37 -20.91 50.42
N ASN A 178 4.31 -21.83 50.20
CA ASN A 178 5.61 -21.86 50.88
C ASN A 178 6.67 -20.94 50.22
N ARG A 179 6.38 -20.34 49.07
CA ARG A 179 7.29 -19.54 48.23
C ARG A 179 8.56 -20.30 47.80
N THR A 180 8.42 -21.61 47.61
CA THR A 180 9.48 -22.54 47.20
C THR A 180 9.31 -22.89 45.73
N PHE A 181 10.23 -22.41 44.87
CA PHE A 181 10.16 -22.69 43.44
C PHE A 181 10.12 -24.20 43.14
N ASN A 182 9.05 -24.67 42.51
CA ASN A 182 8.91 -26.07 42.14
C ASN A 182 9.30 -26.28 40.67
N ILE A 183 10.45 -26.94 40.45
CA ILE A 183 10.90 -27.25 39.08
C ILE A 183 10.07 -28.35 38.38
N THR A 184 9.24 -29.12 39.10
CA THR A 184 8.44 -30.20 38.48
C THR A 184 7.15 -29.73 37.81
N THR A 185 6.67 -28.52 38.10
CA THR A 185 5.55 -27.87 37.40
C THR A 185 5.98 -27.16 36.11
N CYS A 186 7.30 -27.08 35.86
CA CYS A 186 7.85 -26.43 34.67
C CYS A 186 7.62 -27.22 33.38
N THR A 187 6.81 -26.64 32.49
CA THR A 187 6.50 -27.13 31.16
C THR A 187 7.17 -26.27 30.08
N VAL A 188 7.56 -26.91 28.98
CA VAL A 188 8.15 -26.25 27.79
C VAL A 188 7.47 -26.77 26.53
N LYS A 189 7.07 -25.87 25.64
CA LYS A 189 6.46 -26.19 24.34
C LYS A 189 7.23 -25.51 23.22
N ARG A 190 7.78 -26.31 22.30
CA ARG A 190 8.35 -25.82 21.03
C ARG A 190 7.28 -25.87 19.95
N MET A 191 7.17 -24.82 19.14
CA MET A 191 6.14 -24.68 18.11
C MET A 191 6.79 -24.47 16.74
N PRO A 192 7.09 -25.55 15.99
CA PRO A 192 7.87 -25.46 14.75
C PRO A 192 7.25 -24.59 13.65
N GLN A 193 5.91 -24.46 13.63
CA GLN A 193 5.19 -23.66 12.62
C GLN A 193 5.40 -22.15 12.78
N THR A 194 5.65 -21.68 14.01
CA THR A 194 5.87 -20.27 14.35
C THR A 194 7.32 -19.96 14.74
N ALA A 195 8.16 -20.99 14.83
CA ALA A 195 9.52 -20.98 15.40
C ALA A 195 9.60 -20.64 16.91
N SER A 196 8.48 -20.58 17.64
CA SER A 196 8.44 -20.18 19.05
C SER A 196 8.89 -21.29 20.01
N PHE A 197 9.41 -20.88 21.17
CA PHE A 197 9.68 -21.71 22.34
C PHE A 197 9.02 -21.02 23.53
N VAL A 198 8.04 -21.69 24.14
CA VAL A 198 7.21 -21.17 25.24
C VAL A 198 7.43 -21.99 26.51
N THR A 199 7.32 -21.37 27.67
CA THR A 199 7.38 -22.00 28.99
C THR A 199 6.51 -21.25 30.01
N ASN A 200 6.08 -21.93 31.07
CA ASN A 200 5.52 -21.31 32.29
C ASN A 200 6.58 -21.04 33.37
N CYS A 201 7.85 -21.38 33.13
CA CYS A 201 8.98 -21.14 34.04
C CYS A 201 10.00 -20.19 33.40
N PRO A 202 9.85 -18.86 33.59
CA PRO A 202 10.73 -17.86 32.98
C PRO A 202 12.21 -18.10 33.26
N ILE A 203 12.61 -18.23 34.53
CA ILE A 203 14.04 -18.21 34.88
C ILE A 203 14.80 -19.43 34.31
N PRO A 204 14.43 -20.70 34.54
CA PRO A 204 15.24 -21.85 34.11
C PRO A 204 15.47 -21.97 32.59
N TYR A 205 14.61 -21.37 31.77
CA TYR A 205 14.67 -21.47 30.31
C TYR A 205 14.89 -20.12 29.58
N ARG A 206 14.89 -19.00 30.30
CA ARG A 206 15.14 -17.65 29.75
C ARG A 206 16.12 -16.79 30.53
N GLN A 207 16.73 -17.27 31.61
CA GLN A 207 17.79 -16.59 32.38
C GLN A 207 18.71 -15.70 31.53
N ASN A 208 19.48 -16.26 30.60
CA ASN A 208 20.44 -15.48 29.80
C ASN A 208 19.80 -14.39 28.93
N ALA A 209 18.54 -14.61 28.50
CA ALA A 209 17.79 -13.61 27.74
C ALA A 209 17.26 -12.49 28.64
N LEU A 210 16.77 -12.81 29.85
CA LEU A 210 16.37 -11.83 30.86
C LEU A 210 17.57 -10.97 31.33
N ILE A 211 18.75 -11.58 31.45
CA ILE A 211 20.01 -10.88 31.77
C ILE A 211 20.39 -9.91 30.65
N ASN A 212 20.31 -10.32 29.38
CA ASN A 212 20.49 -9.42 28.24
C ASN A 212 19.41 -8.33 28.21
N THR A 213 18.18 -8.64 28.60
CA THR A 213 17.09 -7.67 28.70
C THR A 213 17.38 -6.58 29.74
N ALA A 214 17.93 -6.90 30.91
CA ALA A 214 18.43 -5.88 31.85
C ALA A 214 19.61 -5.08 31.28
N ARG A 215 20.56 -5.76 30.62
CA ARG A 215 21.72 -5.12 29.99
C ARG A 215 21.33 -4.06 28.96
N GLU A 216 20.32 -4.36 28.14
CA GLU A 216 19.90 -3.56 26.99
C GLU A 216 18.63 -2.74 27.31
N ALA A 217 18.35 -2.45 28.58
CA ALA A 217 17.11 -1.80 29.01
C ALA A 217 17.01 -0.33 28.56
N THR A 218 18.12 0.41 28.55
CA THR A 218 18.22 1.77 27.99
C THR A 218 18.80 1.73 26.58
N ALA A 219 18.31 2.57 25.67
CA ALA A 219 18.93 2.83 24.37
C ALA A 219 19.82 4.08 24.43
N PRO A 220 21.00 4.11 23.76
CA PRO A 220 21.97 5.21 23.85
C PRO A 220 21.52 6.51 23.17
N ASP A 221 20.50 6.45 22.32
CA ASP A 221 20.03 7.54 21.46
C ASP A 221 18.67 8.12 21.90
N ILE A 222 18.24 7.84 23.13
CA ILE A 222 16.95 8.26 23.75
C ILE A 222 15.70 7.66 23.05
N ASN A 223 15.85 6.98 21.91
CA ASN A 223 14.76 6.32 21.21
C ASN A 223 14.20 5.12 22.01
N PRO A 224 12.97 4.66 21.71
CA PRO A 224 12.44 3.43 22.29
C PRO A 224 13.35 2.23 21.99
N ARG A 225 13.81 1.55 23.05
CA ARG A 225 14.52 0.25 23.00
C ARG A 225 13.83 -0.70 22.04
N ASN A 226 14.56 -1.24 21.06
CA ASN A 226 14.09 -2.36 20.24
C ASN A 226 14.65 -3.67 20.79
N HIS A 227 13.81 -4.65 21.13
CA HIS A 227 14.25 -5.95 21.63
C HIS A 227 13.45 -7.13 21.08
N SER A 228 14.09 -8.27 20.87
CA SER A 228 13.40 -9.50 20.43
C SER A 228 12.44 -10.02 21.50
N LYS A 229 11.26 -10.48 21.08
CA LYS A 229 10.27 -11.16 21.92
C LYS A 229 10.81 -12.50 22.41
N LEU A 230 10.85 -12.74 23.73
CA LEU A 230 11.65 -13.84 24.29
C LEU A 230 11.14 -15.25 23.94
N ASP A 231 9.85 -15.46 23.72
CA ASP A 231 9.33 -16.75 23.24
C ASP A 231 9.51 -16.95 21.72
N ASN A 232 9.51 -15.86 20.94
CA ASN A 232 9.66 -15.89 19.49
C ASN A 232 10.53 -14.72 18.98
N PRO A 233 11.86 -14.89 18.88
CA PRO A 233 12.80 -13.81 18.57
C PRO A 233 12.71 -13.31 17.11
N VAL A 234 11.83 -13.90 16.29
CA VAL A 234 11.48 -13.42 14.95
C VAL A 234 10.69 -12.10 15.01
N TRP A 235 10.04 -11.82 16.15
CA TRP A 235 9.31 -10.58 16.42
C TRP A 235 10.10 -9.67 17.35
N ILE A 236 9.95 -8.36 17.15
CA ILE A 236 10.69 -7.31 17.87
C ILE A 236 9.67 -6.37 18.52
N TYR A 237 9.78 -6.17 19.84
CA TYR A 237 9.11 -5.10 20.54
C TYR A 237 9.85 -3.77 20.31
N GLN A 238 9.08 -2.71 20.05
CA GLN A 238 9.56 -1.33 20.04
C GLN A 238 9.07 -0.60 21.29
N GLY A 239 10.00 -0.21 22.16
CA GLY A 239 9.73 0.30 23.50
C GLY A 239 9.64 -0.81 24.55
N ARG A 240 8.81 -0.60 25.57
CA ARG A 240 8.47 -1.59 26.60
C ARG A 240 7.34 -2.50 26.12
N SER A 241 7.36 -3.76 26.53
CA SER A 241 6.29 -4.72 26.21
C SER A 241 5.15 -4.71 27.24
N TYR A 242 5.41 -4.28 28.48
CA TYR A 242 4.46 -4.32 29.61
C TYR A 242 3.82 -5.71 29.84
N GLY A 243 4.49 -6.78 29.40
CA GLY A 243 3.95 -8.14 29.36
C GLY A 243 2.86 -8.41 28.30
N ALA A 244 2.41 -7.38 27.59
CA ALA A 244 1.35 -7.47 26.58
C ALA A 244 1.89 -7.78 25.17
N GLY A 245 0.99 -8.13 24.24
CA GLY A 245 1.35 -8.63 22.92
C GLY A 245 1.93 -10.04 22.97
N SER A 246 1.81 -10.73 24.11
CA SER A 246 2.32 -12.08 24.37
C SER A 246 1.83 -13.10 23.32
N SER A 247 0.64 -12.87 22.78
CA SER A 247 -0.02 -13.66 21.72
C SER A 247 0.63 -13.58 20.33
N VAL A 248 1.37 -12.50 20.03
CA VAL A 248 1.93 -12.25 18.70
C VAL A 248 3.05 -13.23 18.40
N GLY A 249 3.02 -13.85 17.22
CA GLY A 249 3.96 -14.92 16.88
C GLY A 249 3.73 -16.23 17.65
N ILE A 250 2.62 -16.39 18.36
CA ILE A 250 2.16 -17.65 18.96
C ILE A 250 0.88 -18.11 18.27
N SER A 251 -0.17 -17.30 18.36
CA SER A 251 -1.39 -17.50 17.58
C SER A 251 -1.32 -16.63 16.32
N PRO A 252 -1.64 -17.16 15.13
CA PRO A 252 -2.06 -16.29 14.05
C PRO A 252 -3.42 -15.66 14.39
N PRO A 253 -3.76 -14.48 13.83
CA PRO A 253 -5.11 -13.97 13.84
C PRO A 253 -6.10 -14.93 13.15
N GLN A 254 -7.30 -15.05 13.71
CA GLN A 254 -8.38 -15.93 13.27
C GLN A 254 -9.49 -15.12 12.58
N ASP A 255 -10.48 -15.80 11.99
CA ASP A 255 -11.61 -15.20 11.25
C ASP A 255 -11.24 -14.31 10.03
N ILE A 256 -10.00 -14.40 9.54
CA ILE A 256 -9.54 -13.74 8.31
C ILE A 256 -9.58 -14.73 7.13
N PRO A 257 -10.38 -14.47 6.08
CA PRO A 257 -10.32 -15.20 4.82
C PRO A 257 -8.93 -15.19 4.18
N ALA A 258 -8.51 -16.33 3.63
CA ALA A 258 -7.17 -16.50 3.04
C ALA A 258 -6.89 -15.63 1.78
N ASP A 259 -7.92 -15.02 1.19
CA ASP A 259 -7.78 -14.04 0.10
C ASP A 259 -7.55 -12.59 0.59
N LEU A 260 -7.58 -12.35 1.90
CA LEU A 260 -7.25 -11.06 2.51
C LEU A 260 -5.83 -11.07 3.10
N GLN A 261 -4.92 -10.36 2.45
CA GLN A 261 -3.59 -10.11 3.01
C GLN A 261 -3.66 -9.03 4.09
N LEU A 262 -3.39 -9.43 5.33
CA LEU A 262 -3.24 -8.54 6.50
C LEU A 262 -1.83 -7.94 6.49
N ASN A 263 -1.73 -6.60 6.52
CA ASN A 263 -0.44 -5.89 6.56
C ASN A 263 -0.06 -5.53 8.00
N ASN A 264 -1.01 -4.95 8.73
CA ASN A 264 -0.87 -4.67 10.16
C ASN A 264 -2.22 -4.88 10.87
N TYR A 265 -2.19 -5.02 12.19
CA TYR A 265 -3.38 -5.11 13.02
C TYR A 265 -3.14 -4.56 14.42
N SER A 266 -4.20 -4.08 15.07
CA SER A 266 -4.17 -3.75 16.50
C SER A 266 -5.31 -4.41 17.28
N PHE A 267 -5.08 -4.63 18.57
CA PHE A 267 -6.05 -5.21 19.51
C PHE A 267 -5.77 -4.75 20.95
N GLU A 268 -6.74 -4.95 21.84
CA GLU A 268 -6.66 -4.58 23.26
C GLU A 268 -6.33 -5.80 24.14
N GLU A 269 -5.20 -5.75 24.84
CA GLU A 269 -4.77 -6.74 25.85
C GLU A 269 -4.81 -6.08 27.24
N ILE A 270 -5.20 -6.81 28.29
CA ILE A 270 -5.17 -6.30 29.67
C ILE A 270 -3.95 -6.92 30.35
N GLY A 271 -3.15 -6.10 31.03
CA GLY A 271 -1.96 -6.53 31.76
C GLY A 271 -1.65 -5.57 32.90
N TYR A 272 -0.39 -5.55 33.33
CA TYR A 272 0.08 -4.61 34.36
C TYR A 272 1.10 -3.65 33.78
N TYR A 273 0.90 -2.35 34.03
CA TYR A 273 1.99 -1.40 33.96
C TYR A 273 2.90 -1.63 35.18
N ALA A 274 4.02 -2.30 34.98
CA ALA A 274 5.06 -2.44 35.99
C ALA A 274 5.85 -1.12 36.10
N SER A 275 5.92 -0.55 37.30
CA SER A 275 6.65 0.68 37.61
C SER A 275 7.68 0.37 38.69
N VAL A 276 8.93 0.77 38.49
CA VAL A 276 10.01 0.56 39.48
C VAL A 276 10.58 1.89 39.91
N GLN A 277 10.69 2.10 41.23
CA GLN A 277 11.27 3.32 41.82
C GLN A 277 12.39 2.95 42.80
N CYS A 278 13.63 3.31 42.47
CA CYS A 278 14.84 2.91 43.18
C CYS A 278 15.45 4.06 43.97
N HIS A 279 15.92 3.77 45.18
CA HIS A 279 16.50 4.75 46.10
C HIS A 279 17.71 4.15 46.85
N HIS A 280 18.80 4.90 47.02
CA HIS A 280 19.86 4.51 47.95
C HIS A 280 19.37 4.69 49.40
N ILE A 281 19.54 3.69 50.26
CA ILE A 281 19.14 3.78 51.67
C ILE A 281 20.34 4.17 52.55
N SER A 282 20.20 5.26 53.30
CA SER A 282 21.22 5.80 54.22
C SER A 282 21.23 5.17 55.62
N GLN A 283 20.22 4.37 55.94
CA GLN A 283 20.23 3.44 57.08
C GLN A 283 20.48 2.02 56.55
N PRO A 284 21.25 1.18 57.25
CA PRO A 284 21.55 -0.15 56.75
C PRO A 284 20.28 -1.01 56.67
N ILE A 285 19.93 -1.45 55.46
CA ILE A 285 19.26 -2.74 55.33
C ILE A 285 20.23 -3.78 55.91
N ASN A 286 19.75 -4.73 56.70
CA ASN A 286 20.58 -5.82 57.21
C ASN A 286 20.94 -6.87 56.12
N LEU A 287 21.08 -6.46 54.86
CA LEU A 287 21.57 -7.29 53.76
C LEU A 287 23.09 -7.42 53.89
N THR A 288 23.52 -8.54 54.44
CA THR A 288 24.92 -8.91 54.66
C THR A 288 25.28 -10.14 53.85
N LEU A 289 26.44 -10.11 53.20
CA LEU A 289 27.00 -11.28 52.54
C LEU A 289 27.72 -12.16 53.57
N GLU A 290 26.96 -13.10 54.14
CA GLU A 290 27.46 -14.14 55.04
C GLU A 290 28.31 -15.14 54.24
N TYR A 291 29.43 -15.57 54.78
CA TYR A 291 30.25 -16.63 54.19
C TYR A 291 29.79 -17.99 54.73
N MET A 292 29.46 -18.93 53.84
CA MET A 292 28.97 -20.26 54.21
C MET A 292 30.07 -21.32 54.26
N MET A 293 30.92 -21.41 53.22
CA MET A 293 31.89 -22.51 53.10
C MET A 293 33.00 -22.26 52.06
N ASN A 294 34.18 -22.84 52.32
CA ASN A 294 35.25 -23.03 51.34
C ASN A 294 35.16 -24.42 50.70
N GLN A 295 35.33 -24.53 49.38
CA GLN A 295 35.81 -25.76 48.74
C GLN A 295 37.08 -25.50 47.91
N GLY A 296 38.22 -25.44 48.61
CA GLY A 296 39.58 -25.37 48.08
C GLY A 296 39.98 -24.02 47.48
N SER A 297 39.25 -23.54 46.47
CA SER A 297 39.41 -22.20 45.89
C SER A 297 38.06 -21.56 45.51
N LEU A 298 36.97 -22.12 46.03
CA LEU A 298 35.61 -21.62 45.89
C LEU A 298 35.11 -21.15 47.25
N GLY A 299 34.88 -19.85 47.41
CA GLY A 299 34.15 -19.28 48.54
C GLY A 299 32.68 -19.17 48.19
N VAL A 300 31.81 -19.74 49.00
CA VAL A 300 30.35 -19.66 48.82
C VAL A 300 29.77 -18.68 49.84
N PHE A 301 29.14 -17.62 49.33
CA PHE A 301 28.50 -16.56 50.09
C PHE A 301 26.98 -16.67 50.01
N ARG A 302 26.29 -16.06 50.98
CA ARG A 302 24.84 -16.03 51.15
C ARG A 302 24.41 -14.60 51.43
N LEU A 303 23.45 -14.08 50.65
CA LEU A 303 22.88 -12.76 50.85
C LEU A 303 21.78 -12.83 51.93
N GLN A 304 22.20 -12.87 53.20
CA GLN A 304 21.30 -12.93 54.35
C GLN A 304 20.80 -11.53 54.71
N GLY A 305 19.52 -11.37 55.03
CA GLY A 305 19.03 -10.11 55.60
C GLY A 305 17.52 -10.00 55.76
N THR A 306 17.07 -8.80 56.14
CA THR A 306 15.65 -8.43 56.25
C THR A 306 15.38 -7.09 55.55
N LEU A 307 14.39 -7.05 54.65
CA LEU A 307 13.89 -5.81 54.07
C LEU A 307 12.85 -5.17 55.02
N PRO A 308 12.79 -3.83 55.15
CA PRO A 308 11.85 -3.17 56.04
C PRO A 308 10.39 -3.53 55.73
N LYS A 309 9.65 -3.99 56.74
CA LYS A 309 8.28 -4.57 56.68
C LYS A 309 8.15 -6.02 56.18
N PHE A 310 9.24 -6.68 55.78
CA PHE A 310 9.19 -8.06 55.27
C PHE A 310 9.78 -9.03 56.29
N LYS A 311 9.04 -10.10 56.62
CA LYS A 311 9.61 -11.26 57.32
C LYS A 311 10.41 -12.09 56.30
N ASN A 312 11.45 -12.76 56.79
CA ASN A 312 12.43 -13.53 56.03
C ASN A 312 11.77 -14.34 54.88
N SER A 313 12.33 -14.27 53.66
CA SER A 313 12.04 -15.31 52.67
C SER A 313 12.65 -16.63 53.17
N ALA A 314 12.13 -17.77 52.70
CA ALA A 314 12.58 -19.07 53.19
C ALA A 314 14.05 -19.38 52.84
N HIS A 315 14.59 -18.75 51.79
CA HIS A 315 15.86 -19.11 51.17
C HIS A 315 16.59 -17.86 50.65
N ASP A 316 17.74 -17.54 51.24
CA ASP A 316 18.57 -16.42 50.77
C ASP A 316 19.30 -16.75 49.45
N PRO A 317 19.58 -15.76 48.58
CA PRO A 317 20.43 -15.93 47.40
C PRO A 317 21.85 -16.41 47.76
N VAL A 318 22.39 -17.36 46.98
CA VAL A 318 23.72 -17.95 47.19
C VAL A 318 24.63 -17.58 46.01
N ILE A 319 25.83 -17.08 46.33
CA ILE A 319 26.82 -16.61 45.35
C ILE A 319 28.10 -17.44 45.52
N ALA A 320 28.55 -18.11 44.47
CA ALA A 320 29.79 -18.89 44.46
C ALA A 320 30.89 -18.09 43.75
N TRP A 321 31.92 -17.67 44.48
CA TRP A 321 33.01 -16.85 43.96
C TRP A 321 34.38 -17.53 44.12
N CYS A 322 35.30 -17.25 43.20
CA CYS A 322 36.66 -17.79 43.17
C CYS A 322 37.63 -16.64 42.93
N GLY A 323 38.77 -16.63 43.63
CA GLY A 323 39.83 -15.67 43.33
C GLY A 323 41.04 -15.76 44.26
N LYS A 324 42.22 -15.67 43.65
CA LYS A 324 43.52 -15.55 44.34
C LYS A 324 44.18 -14.23 43.94
N ARG A 325 44.69 -13.47 44.91
CA ARG A 325 45.77 -12.50 44.66
C ARG A 325 47.10 -13.15 45.08
N PRO A 326 48.25 -12.71 44.54
CA PRO A 326 49.55 -13.18 45.01
C PRO A 326 49.67 -13.03 46.53
N GLY A 327 49.90 -14.14 47.24
CA GLY A 327 50.11 -14.15 48.70
C GLY A 327 48.86 -14.17 49.59
N LYS A 328 47.63 -14.19 49.05
CA LYS A 328 46.41 -14.40 49.86
C LYS A 328 45.32 -15.12 49.06
N ASP A 329 44.79 -16.22 49.61
CA ASP A 329 43.52 -16.78 49.15
C ASP A 329 42.40 -15.84 49.62
N ILE A 330 41.60 -15.33 48.67
CA ILE A 330 40.60 -14.26 48.92
C ILE A 330 39.17 -14.82 48.99
N CYS A 331 39.02 -16.13 48.78
CA CYS A 331 37.75 -16.85 48.89
C CYS A 331 36.99 -16.58 50.20
N ASP A 332 37.72 -16.20 51.26
CA ASP A 332 37.20 -15.99 52.62
C ASP A 332 37.00 -14.49 52.98
N ASP A 333 37.14 -13.58 52.01
CA ASP A 333 37.04 -12.13 52.20
C ASP A 333 35.89 -11.53 51.34
N PRO A 334 34.68 -11.34 51.90
CA PRO A 334 33.51 -10.85 51.15
C PRO A 334 33.68 -9.44 50.59
N LYS A 335 34.67 -8.65 51.05
CA LYS A 335 35.02 -7.34 50.44
C LYS A 335 36.03 -7.45 49.31
N GLY A 336 36.77 -8.56 49.26
CA GLY A 336 37.70 -8.88 48.16
C GLY A 336 37.02 -9.52 46.95
N ALA A 337 35.84 -10.12 47.16
CA ALA A 337 35.01 -10.71 46.12
C ALA A 337 34.29 -9.63 45.29
N THR A 338 34.08 -9.92 44.00
CA THR A 338 33.35 -9.02 43.07
C THR A 338 31.96 -9.60 42.86
N MET A 339 31.03 -9.17 43.72
CA MET A 339 29.67 -9.69 43.78
C MET A 339 28.63 -8.56 43.61
N PHE A 340 27.57 -8.89 42.89
CA PHE A 340 26.33 -8.13 42.78
C PHE A 340 25.20 -9.15 42.76
N ALA A 341 24.22 -8.97 43.64
CA ALA A 341 23.04 -9.81 43.77
C ALA A 341 21.89 -9.01 44.41
N TRP A 342 20.67 -9.52 44.33
CA TRP A 342 19.52 -8.87 44.94
C TRP A 342 18.61 -9.87 45.65
N PHE A 343 17.85 -9.36 46.61
CA PHE A 343 16.82 -10.05 47.35
C PHE A 343 15.48 -9.41 47.00
N ALA A 344 14.54 -10.17 46.42
CA ALA A 344 13.20 -9.67 46.10
C ALA A 344 12.17 -10.28 47.06
N ALA A 345 11.23 -9.46 47.54
CA ALA A 345 10.24 -9.86 48.54
C ALA A 345 8.87 -9.25 48.27
N THR A 346 7.84 -9.97 48.73
CA THR A 346 6.44 -9.56 48.65
C THR A 346 5.76 -9.76 50.01
N ASN A 347 4.69 -9.04 50.31
CA ASN A 347 3.95 -9.19 51.57
C ASN A 347 2.44 -9.31 51.35
N ASP A 348 1.73 -9.61 52.44
CA ASP A 348 0.29 -9.83 52.48
C ASP A 348 -0.55 -8.56 52.18
N GLN A 349 0.11 -7.42 51.92
CA GLN A 349 -0.51 -6.18 51.44
C GLN A 349 -0.13 -5.86 49.98
N ALA A 350 0.32 -6.86 49.21
CA ALA A 350 0.78 -6.71 47.81
C ALA A 350 1.87 -5.64 47.61
N GLN A 351 2.70 -5.39 48.63
CA GLN A 351 3.87 -4.53 48.48
C GLN A 351 5.03 -5.37 47.97
N HIS A 352 5.64 -4.94 46.87
CA HIS A 352 6.76 -5.63 46.23
C HIS A 352 8.03 -4.78 46.35
N VAL A 353 9.14 -5.40 46.74
CA VAL A 353 10.43 -4.73 46.92
C VAL A 353 11.59 -5.57 46.43
N VAL A 354 12.66 -4.91 46.00
CA VAL A 354 13.95 -5.52 45.66
C VAL A 354 15.06 -4.75 46.37
N GLY A 355 15.93 -5.42 47.12
CA GLY A 355 17.12 -4.84 47.72
C GLY A 355 18.39 -5.40 47.07
N ILE A 356 19.27 -4.52 46.60
CA ILE A 356 20.56 -4.89 45.99
C ILE A 356 21.67 -4.86 47.03
N LYS A 357 22.61 -5.80 46.90
CA LYS A 357 23.90 -5.75 47.60
C LYS A 357 25.04 -5.91 46.59
N ALA A 358 26.00 -5.00 46.66
CA ALA A 358 27.11 -4.91 45.72
C ALA A 358 28.45 -4.76 46.48
N THR A 359 29.53 -5.25 45.88
CA THR A 359 30.88 -5.28 46.49
C THR A 359 31.96 -5.06 45.43
N SER A 360 33.12 -4.55 45.85
CA SER A 360 34.27 -4.35 44.95
C SER A 360 33.90 -3.42 43.78
N TRP A 361 33.94 -3.88 42.53
CA TRP A 361 33.75 -3.04 41.34
C TRP A 361 32.36 -2.43 41.22
N TYR A 362 31.33 -3.11 41.75
CA TYR A 362 29.93 -2.66 41.67
C TYR A 362 29.50 -1.83 42.89
N GLU A 363 30.35 -1.73 43.93
CA GLU A 363 30.01 -1.17 45.25
C GLU A 363 29.67 0.33 45.20
N HIS A 364 30.42 1.10 44.41
CA HIS A 364 30.24 2.55 44.28
C HIS A 364 28.88 2.93 43.65
N ASP A 365 28.45 2.18 42.64
CA ASP A 365 27.28 2.54 41.84
C ASP A 365 25.99 1.88 42.34
N PHE A 366 26.06 0.69 42.94
CA PHE A 366 24.88 -0.14 43.19
C PHE A 366 24.64 -0.57 44.65
N ASP A 367 25.55 -0.28 45.59
CA ASP A 367 25.38 -0.81 46.96
C ASP A 367 24.28 -0.09 47.76
N ASN A 368 23.51 -0.88 48.51
CA ASN A 368 22.39 -0.44 49.36
C ASN A 368 21.26 0.30 48.60
N ILE A 369 21.07 0.01 47.30
CA ILE A 369 19.85 0.40 46.58
C ILE A 369 18.69 -0.49 47.03
N GLN A 370 17.53 0.12 47.26
CA GLN A 370 16.25 -0.58 47.34
C GLN A 370 15.28 0.01 46.33
N CYS A 371 14.57 -0.86 45.61
CA CYS A 371 13.52 -0.51 44.69
C CYS A 371 12.17 -0.99 45.21
N SER A 372 11.13 -0.16 45.11
CA SER A 372 9.74 -0.59 45.19
C SER A 372 9.22 -0.88 43.79
N VAL A 373 8.44 -1.96 43.65
CA VAL A 373 7.77 -2.33 42.41
C VAL A 373 6.26 -2.17 42.61
N GLU A 374 5.61 -1.46 41.68
CA GLU A 374 4.16 -1.26 41.65
C GLU A 374 3.61 -1.82 40.33
N PHE A 375 2.47 -2.49 40.38
CA PHE A 375 1.79 -3.06 39.21
C PHE A 375 0.40 -2.44 39.12
N VAL A 376 0.15 -1.67 38.05
CA VAL A 376 -1.15 -1.02 37.83
C VAL A 376 -1.91 -1.74 36.72
N PRO A 377 -3.08 -2.36 36.99
CA PRO A 377 -3.92 -2.95 35.94
C PRO A 377 -4.24 -1.92 34.86
N THR A 378 -3.83 -2.23 33.62
CA THR A 378 -3.82 -1.28 32.51
C THR A 378 -4.31 -1.96 31.23
N VAL A 379 -5.05 -1.21 30.41
CA VAL A 379 -5.42 -1.64 29.05
C VAL A 379 -4.33 -1.21 28.08
N PHE A 380 -3.78 -2.16 27.33
CA PHE A 380 -2.76 -1.91 26.33
C PHE A 380 -3.32 -2.05 24.92
N THR A 381 -3.09 -1.05 24.08
CA THR A 381 -3.27 -1.20 22.64
C THR A 381 -1.99 -1.81 22.07
N VAL A 382 -2.07 -3.08 21.68
CA VAL A 382 -1.00 -3.78 20.96
C VAL A 382 -1.19 -3.52 19.48
N SER A 383 -0.17 -2.92 18.83
CA SER A 383 -0.14 -2.66 17.39
C SER A 383 0.97 -3.47 16.74
N VAL A 384 0.64 -4.23 15.70
CA VAL A 384 1.52 -5.24 15.10
C VAL A 384 1.67 -4.97 13.61
N ASP A 385 2.91 -4.80 13.13
CA ASP A 385 3.22 -4.83 11.70
C ASP A 385 3.69 -6.23 11.30
N VAL A 386 2.96 -6.87 10.37
CA VAL A 386 3.19 -8.27 9.96
C VAL A 386 4.37 -8.37 8.99
N ARG A 387 4.68 -7.28 8.27
CA ARG A 387 5.75 -7.22 7.27
C ARG A 387 7.11 -7.00 7.93
N ASP A 388 7.18 -6.00 8.79
CA ASP A 388 8.42 -5.59 9.45
C ASP A 388 8.63 -6.33 10.80
N ARG A 389 7.62 -7.11 11.23
CA ARG A 389 7.62 -7.97 12.44
C ARG A 389 7.78 -7.19 13.74
N LEU A 390 7.27 -5.97 13.75
CA LEU A 390 7.31 -5.04 14.87
C LEU A 390 6.05 -5.16 15.72
N ILE A 391 6.23 -5.07 17.04
CA ILE A 391 5.16 -4.98 18.04
C ILE A 391 5.38 -3.67 18.80
N ASN A 392 4.43 -2.74 18.70
CA ASN A 392 4.39 -1.52 19.51
C ASN A 392 3.26 -1.68 20.54
N VAL A 393 3.55 -1.41 21.80
CA VAL A 393 2.59 -1.54 22.91
C VAL A 393 2.42 -0.17 23.57
N THR A 394 1.22 0.38 23.50
CA THR A 394 0.89 1.67 24.14
C THR A 394 -0.11 1.46 25.27
N ALA A 395 0.26 1.87 26.48
CA ALA A 395 -0.64 1.97 27.61
C ALA A 395 -1.79 2.95 27.31
N ASN A 396 -2.97 2.68 27.84
CA ASN A 396 -4.12 3.57 27.84
C ASN A 396 -4.54 3.82 29.28
N ASP A 397 -4.64 5.09 29.69
CA ASP A 397 -4.87 5.52 31.09
C ASP A 397 -6.28 5.21 31.64
N THR A 398 -6.99 4.28 31.00
CA THR A 398 -8.30 3.78 31.42
C THR A 398 -8.13 2.74 32.53
N ALA A 399 -8.54 3.10 33.75
CA ALA A 399 -8.64 2.17 34.87
C ALA A 399 -9.49 0.95 34.49
N THR A 400 -8.95 -0.25 34.75
CA THR A 400 -9.56 -1.54 34.41
C THR A 400 -9.62 -2.45 35.65
N THR A 401 -10.48 -3.47 35.60
CA THR A 401 -10.40 -4.61 36.53
C THR A 401 -9.04 -5.29 36.41
N ASP A 402 -8.53 -5.79 37.53
CA ASP A 402 -7.32 -6.58 37.61
C ASP A 402 -7.44 -7.89 36.78
N PRO A 403 -6.45 -8.21 35.91
CA PRO A 403 -6.46 -9.46 35.14
C PRO A 403 -6.22 -10.72 35.99
N ASP A 404 -5.62 -10.59 37.18
CA ASP A 404 -5.51 -11.66 38.19
C ASP A 404 -5.91 -11.12 39.59
N PRO A 405 -7.19 -11.25 39.98
CA PRO A 405 -7.68 -10.81 41.29
C PRO A 405 -7.07 -11.53 42.50
N THR A 406 -6.27 -12.60 42.32
CA THR A 406 -5.54 -13.24 43.42
C THR A 406 -4.25 -12.49 43.77
N GLY A 407 -3.71 -11.71 42.83
CA GLY A 407 -2.40 -11.07 42.91
C GLY A 407 -1.23 -12.05 42.89
N LEU A 408 -1.44 -13.35 42.62
CA LEU A 408 -0.38 -14.34 42.57
C LEU A 408 0.53 -14.12 41.35
N LEU A 409 0.03 -13.57 40.24
CA LEU A 409 0.81 -13.34 39.02
C LEU A 409 1.89 -12.27 39.25
N VAL A 410 1.53 -11.16 39.89
CA VAL A 410 2.48 -10.10 40.28
C VAL A 410 3.44 -10.58 41.37
N ASN A 411 2.97 -11.38 42.33
CA ASN A 411 3.83 -12.05 43.31
C ASN A 411 4.89 -12.94 42.63
N ASN A 412 4.47 -13.82 41.73
CA ASN A 412 5.34 -14.78 41.05
C ASN A 412 6.29 -14.12 40.04
N THR A 413 5.89 -13.00 39.45
CA THR A 413 6.76 -12.14 38.64
C THR A 413 7.90 -11.56 39.49
N VAL A 414 7.63 -11.12 40.72
CA VAL A 414 8.65 -10.57 41.64
C VAL A 414 9.49 -11.66 42.31
N LEU A 415 8.91 -12.80 42.70
CA LEU A 415 9.67 -13.95 43.20
C LEU A 415 10.58 -14.55 42.11
N SER A 416 10.19 -14.44 40.84
CA SER A 416 11.07 -14.77 39.71
C SER A 416 12.32 -13.88 39.65
N LEU A 417 12.29 -12.62 40.13
CA LEU A 417 13.52 -11.85 40.31
C LEU A 417 14.43 -12.48 41.37
N GLU A 418 13.90 -12.84 42.55
CA GLU A 418 14.70 -13.51 43.61
C GLU A 418 15.34 -14.81 43.07
N PHE A 419 14.60 -15.55 42.26
CA PHE A 419 15.08 -16.78 41.63
C PHE A 419 16.10 -16.53 40.49
N LEU A 420 15.97 -15.44 39.75
CA LEU A 420 16.99 -14.99 38.78
C LEU A 420 18.32 -14.66 39.49
N SER A 421 18.29 -14.04 40.67
CA SER A 421 19.49 -13.82 41.48
C SER A 421 20.08 -15.15 42.00
N LYS A 422 19.24 -16.12 42.37
CA LYS A 422 19.66 -17.46 42.83
C LYS A 422 20.26 -18.32 41.71
N MET A 423 19.80 -18.17 40.47
CA MET A 423 20.30 -18.95 39.33
C MET A 423 21.51 -18.32 38.61
N SER A 424 21.84 -17.04 38.86
CA SER A 424 22.90 -16.32 38.14
C SER A 424 24.29 -16.18 38.82
N PRO A 425 24.67 -16.93 39.88
CA PRO A 425 26.01 -16.79 40.44
C PRO A 425 27.07 -17.28 39.45
N SER A 426 28.17 -16.55 39.37
CA SER A 426 29.24 -16.72 38.38
C SER A 426 30.60 -16.64 39.07
N LEU A 427 31.59 -17.37 38.56
CA LEU A 427 32.94 -17.33 39.11
C LEU A 427 33.64 -16.03 38.71
N TYR A 428 34.46 -15.49 39.61
CA TYR A 428 35.29 -14.27 39.48
C TYR A 428 34.52 -12.94 39.40
N VAL A 429 33.43 -12.86 38.64
CA VAL A 429 32.61 -11.65 38.42
C VAL A 429 31.11 -11.98 38.55
N SER A 430 30.24 -10.96 38.66
CA SER A 430 28.78 -11.18 38.63
C SER A 430 28.23 -10.83 37.26
N VAL A 431 27.69 -11.83 36.55
CA VAL A 431 26.98 -11.62 35.27
C VAL A 431 25.81 -10.63 35.42
N LEU A 432 25.17 -10.57 36.58
CA LEU A 432 24.13 -9.57 36.88
C LEU A 432 24.74 -8.16 37.08
N GLY A 433 25.86 -8.07 37.79
CA GLY A 433 26.58 -6.81 37.99
C GLY A 433 27.10 -6.23 36.66
N ASP A 434 27.64 -7.07 35.79
CA ASP A 434 28.11 -6.66 34.45
C ASP A 434 26.96 -6.19 33.55
N ALA A 435 25.80 -6.86 33.61
CA ALA A 435 24.60 -6.44 32.89
C ALA A 435 24.10 -5.05 33.35
N PHE A 436 23.96 -4.83 34.66
CA PHE A 436 23.53 -3.54 35.20
C PHE A 436 24.59 -2.44 34.98
N SER A 437 25.88 -2.76 35.07
CA SER A 437 26.98 -1.81 34.78
C SER A 437 27.01 -1.38 33.31
N TYR A 438 26.68 -2.29 32.38
CA TYR A 438 26.57 -1.96 30.96
C TYR A 438 25.32 -1.10 30.68
N ASN A 439 24.18 -1.40 31.30
CA ASN A 439 23.00 -0.53 31.19
C ASN A 439 23.31 0.87 31.74
N LEU A 440 23.96 0.98 32.92
CA LEU A 440 24.40 2.25 33.49
C LEU A 440 25.27 3.08 32.53
N ASN A 441 26.28 2.47 31.90
CA ASN A 441 27.08 3.19 30.89
C ASN A 441 26.20 3.72 29.75
N THR A 442 25.29 2.88 29.23
CA THR A 442 24.32 3.26 28.19
C THR A 442 23.36 4.37 28.65
N THR A 443 22.92 4.35 29.92
CA THR A 443 22.12 5.41 30.54
C THR A 443 22.91 6.72 30.67
N THR A 444 24.21 6.68 31.00
CA THR A 444 25.05 7.89 31.03
C THR A 444 25.38 8.44 29.63
N GLU A 445 25.38 7.60 28.59
CA GLU A 445 25.50 8.06 27.19
C GLU A 445 24.20 8.72 26.71
N ALA A 446 23.04 8.15 27.05
CA ALA A 446 21.72 8.70 26.72
C ALA A 446 21.35 9.96 27.52
N PHE A 447 21.86 10.11 28.75
CA PHE A 447 21.57 11.22 29.66
C PHE A 447 22.88 11.84 30.21
N PRO A 448 23.69 12.51 29.37
CA PRO A 448 25.04 12.97 29.75
C PRO A 448 25.07 14.07 30.82
N ASP A 449 23.97 14.80 31.02
CA ASP A 449 23.82 15.81 32.08
C ASP A 449 23.40 15.19 33.44
N MET A 450 23.16 13.87 33.51
CA MET A 450 22.71 13.18 34.73
C MET A 450 23.90 12.79 35.62
N ALA A 451 23.81 13.03 36.92
CA ALA A 451 24.85 12.59 37.86
C ALA A 451 24.89 11.05 37.94
N ARG A 452 26.10 10.48 38.06
CA ARG A 452 26.30 9.02 38.04
C ARG A 452 25.42 8.23 39.05
N PRO A 453 25.18 8.68 40.29
CA PRO A 453 24.28 7.98 41.21
C PRO A 453 22.83 7.98 40.73
N ASP A 454 22.33 9.12 40.22
CA ASP A 454 20.97 9.22 39.68
C ASP A 454 20.81 8.36 38.42
N ALA A 455 21.86 8.29 37.58
CA ALA A 455 21.93 7.39 36.44
C ALA A 455 21.98 5.90 36.85
N ALA A 456 22.61 5.56 37.99
CA ALA A 456 22.64 4.20 38.53
C ALA A 456 21.28 3.76 39.08
N LEU A 457 20.55 4.65 39.74
CA LEU A 457 19.14 4.43 40.12
C LEU A 457 18.29 4.23 38.86
N ARG A 458 18.34 5.16 37.90
CA ARG A 458 17.56 5.10 36.64
C ARG A 458 17.87 3.85 35.78
N ALA A 459 19.13 3.45 35.70
CA ALA A 459 19.53 2.21 35.04
C ALA A 459 18.98 0.98 35.77
N THR A 460 18.99 0.99 37.10
CA THR A 460 18.44 -0.09 37.93
C THR A 460 16.92 -0.20 37.78
N GLU A 461 16.19 0.92 37.75
CA GLU A 461 14.75 0.99 37.46
C GLU A 461 14.45 0.37 36.09
N ALA A 462 15.07 0.89 35.03
CA ALA A 462 14.87 0.40 33.67
C ALA A 462 15.22 -1.09 33.51
N SER A 463 16.33 -1.54 34.12
CA SER A 463 16.73 -2.97 34.11
C SER A 463 15.69 -3.87 34.74
N PHE A 464 15.08 -3.48 35.88
CA PHE A 464 14.03 -4.26 36.52
C PHE A 464 12.71 -4.17 35.75
N GLU A 465 12.29 -3.00 35.28
CA GLU A 465 11.08 -2.85 34.46
C GLU A 465 11.14 -3.75 33.22
N ALA A 466 12.26 -3.76 32.50
CA ALA A 466 12.45 -4.59 31.31
C ALA A 466 12.43 -6.10 31.64
N ILE A 467 13.03 -6.53 32.76
CA ILE A 467 12.93 -7.94 33.21
C ILE A 467 11.48 -8.30 33.58
N LEU A 468 10.78 -7.46 34.33
CA LEU A 468 9.41 -7.71 34.81
C LEU A 468 8.44 -7.82 33.63
N ASP A 469 8.54 -6.91 32.65
CA ASP A 469 7.80 -6.92 31.40
C ASP A 469 7.99 -8.23 30.63
N ASP A 470 9.24 -8.68 30.46
CA ASP A 470 9.55 -9.93 29.75
C ASP A 470 9.10 -11.19 30.54
N ILE A 471 9.14 -11.16 31.88
CA ILE A 471 8.62 -12.25 32.73
C ILE A 471 7.10 -12.36 32.59
N LEU A 472 6.37 -11.24 32.64
CA LEU A 472 4.92 -11.21 32.40
C LEU A 472 4.59 -11.70 30.98
N GLY A 473 5.36 -11.29 29.97
CA GLY A 473 5.22 -11.73 28.58
C GLY A 473 5.42 -13.24 28.42
N ILE A 474 6.37 -13.84 29.15
CA ILE A 474 6.56 -15.29 29.19
C ILE A 474 5.35 -15.97 29.86
N TYR A 475 4.85 -15.48 30.99
CA TYR A 475 3.64 -16.05 31.61
C TYR A 475 2.42 -15.98 30.68
N GLY A 476 2.19 -14.86 30.00
CA GLY A 476 1.14 -14.73 28.97
C GLY A 476 1.32 -15.71 27.80
N SER A 477 2.56 -15.89 27.32
CA SER A 477 2.87 -16.90 26.29
C SER A 477 2.49 -18.32 26.75
N GLY A 478 2.73 -18.62 28.03
CA GLY A 478 2.39 -19.86 28.72
C GLY A 478 0.89 -20.13 28.74
N GLN A 479 0.06 -19.15 29.13
CA GLN A 479 -1.41 -19.32 29.13
C GLN A 479 -1.93 -19.76 27.77
N ILE A 480 -1.54 -19.04 26.72
CA ILE A 480 -2.01 -19.28 25.35
C ILE A 480 -1.55 -20.65 24.84
N SER A 481 -0.31 -21.05 25.12
CA SER A 481 0.31 -22.20 24.46
C SER A 481 0.26 -23.49 25.26
N ILE A 482 0.35 -23.42 26.59
CA ILE A 482 0.46 -24.58 27.47
C ILE A 482 -0.92 -24.91 28.04
N ASN A 483 -1.58 -23.90 28.61
CA ASN A 483 -2.85 -24.07 29.33
C ASN A 483 -4.06 -24.00 28.38
N ASN A 484 -3.92 -23.25 27.28
CA ASN A 484 -4.98 -22.87 26.33
C ASN A 484 -6.04 -21.91 26.93
N ASP A 485 -5.72 -21.27 28.07
CA ASP A 485 -6.56 -20.27 28.72
C ASP A 485 -6.39 -18.91 28.05
N THR A 486 -7.41 -18.51 27.30
CA THR A 486 -7.37 -17.30 26.45
C THR A 486 -8.71 -16.58 26.42
N THR A 487 -8.68 -15.28 26.14
CA THR A 487 -9.89 -14.53 25.74
C THR A 487 -9.79 -14.10 24.28
N VAL A 488 -10.92 -14.09 23.58
CA VAL A 488 -10.97 -13.71 22.16
C VAL A 488 -11.24 -12.21 22.04
N LYS A 489 -10.27 -11.47 21.49
CA LYS A 489 -10.38 -10.04 21.20
C LYS A 489 -10.62 -9.84 19.70
N ARG A 490 -11.33 -8.78 19.32
CA ARG A 490 -11.47 -8.37 17.90
C ARG A 490 -10.25 -7.55 17.51
N ILE A 491 -9.74 -7.77 16.30
CA ILE A 491 -8.65 -6.95 15.76
C ILE A 491 -9.20 -5.82 14.89
N GLN A 492 -8.46 -4.70 14.84
CA GLN A 492 -8.58 -3.68 13.81
C GLN A 492 -7.45 -3.94 12.81
N GLY A 493 -7.76 -4.63 11.70
CA GLY A 493 -6.78 -5.02 10.69
C GLY A 493 -6.74 -4.03 9.52
N SER A 494 -5.55 -3.69 9.04
CA SER A 494 -5.38 -3.01 7.76
C SER A 494 -5.00 -4.01 6.66
N PHE A 495 -5.85 -4.07 5.64
CA PHE A 495 -5.75 -5.02 4.55
C PHE A 495 -5.21 -4.37 3.29
N ASP A 496 -4.42 -5.14 2.54
CA ASP A 496 -3.92 -4.78 1.24
C ASP A 496 -5.07 -4.74 0.21
N SER A 497 -5.18 -3.66 -0.58
CA SER A 497 -6.37 -3.42 -1.41
C SER A 497 -6.13 -2.48 -2.61
N TYR A 498 -7.10 -2.40 -3.53
CA TYR A 498 -7.09 -1.45 -4.64
C TYR A 498 -8.29 -0.49 -4.62
N ARG A 499 -8.04 0.80 -4.84
CA ARG A 499 -9.07 1.79 -5.17
C ARG A 499 -9.00 2.13 -6.66
N ILE A 500 -10.14 2.21 -7.34
CA ILE A 500 -10.18 2.73 -8.72
C ILE A 500 -9.99 4.25 -8.65
N GLY A 501 -9.02 4.77 -9.39
CA GLY A 501 -8.79 6.21 -9.57
C GLY A 501 -8.40 6.99 -8.31
N LYS A 502 -8.36 8.31 -8.44
CA LYS A 502 -8.28 9.27 -7.32
C LYS A 502 -9.57 10.10 -7.30
N PRO A 503 -10.09 10.50 -6.13
CA PRO A 503 -11.34 11.26 -6.01
C PRO A 503 -11.34 12.53 -6.87
N LEU A 504 -10.25 13.30 -6.81
CA LEU A 504 -10.04 14.50 -7.63
C LEU A 504 -10.12 14.21 -9.14
N VAL A 505 -9.65 13.05 -9.60
CA VAL A 505 -9.73 12.64 -11.01
C VAL A 505 -11.16 12.24 -11.39
N HIS A 506 -11.90 11.58 -10.49
CA HIS A 506 -13.33 11.34 -10.68
C HIS A 506 -14.11 12.65 -10.83
N THR A 507 -13.88 13.62 -9.93
CA THR A 507 -14.50 14.95 -10.00
C THR A 507 -14.15 15.69 -11.30
N LEU A 508 -12.89 15.70 -11.72
CA LEU A 508 -12.47 16.31 -13.00
C LEU A 508 -13.10 15.60 -14.21
N THR A 509 -13.22 14.28 -14.18
CA THR A 509 -13.84 13.49 -15.27
C THR A 509 -15.34 13.78 -15.37
N LEU A 510 -16.04 13.86 -14.24
CA LEU A 510 -17.45 14.26 -14.22
C LEU A 510 -17.62 15.72 -14.68
N LEU A 511 -16.80 16.64 -14.19
CA LEU A 511 -16.83 18.05 -14.60
C LEU A 511 -16.61 18.20 -16.12
N LEU A 512 -15.65 17.50 -16.71
CA LEU A 512 -15.40 17.51 -18.15
C LEU A 512 -16.62 16.98 -18.93
N ASN A 513 -17.23 15.86 -18.50
CA ASN A 513 -18.44 15.33 -19.11
C ASN A 513 -19.60 16.32 -19.04
N LEU A 514 -19.83 16.96 -17.88
CA LEU A 514 -20.86 17.97 -17.70
C LEU A 514 -20.62 19.20 -18.59
N LEU A 515 -19.39 19.71 -18.66
CA LEU A 515 -19.04 20.83 -19.54
C LEU A 515 -19.26 20.51 -21.03
N ILE A 516 -18.89 19.31 -21.47
CA ILE A 516 -19.15 18.85 -22.84
C ILE A 516 -20.66 18.77 -23.12
N VAL A 517 -21.43 18.12 -22.23
CA VAL A 517 -22.90 18.00 -22.38
C VAL A 517 -23.58 19.38 -22.35
N SER A 518 -23.16 20.29 -21.47
CA SER A 518 -23.64 21.67 -21.45
C SER A 518 -23.34 22.41 -22.75
N GLY A 519 -22.12 22.32 -23.28
CA GLY A 519 -21.75 22.91 -24.58
C GLY A 519 -22.58 22.35 -25.74
N ILE A 520 -22.78 21.03 -25.77
CA ILE A 520 -23.64 20.34 -26.73
C ILE A 520 -25.09 20.82 -26.66
N LEU A 521 -25.64 20.98 -25.46
CA LEU A 521 -27.01 21.49 -25.26
C LEU A 521 -27.13 22.97 -25.65
N ILE A 522 -26.14 23.81 -25.31
CA ILE A 522 -26.10 25.23 -25.71
C ILE A 522 -26.08 25.34 -27.24
N GLU A 523 -25.26 24.56 -27.94
CA GLU A 523 -25.24 24.51 -29.41
C GLU A 523 -26.53 23.93 -30.01
N ALA A 524 -27.12 22.92 -29.39
CA ALA A 524 -28.43 22.40 -29.80
C ALA A 524 -29.50 23.49 -29.73
N PHE A 525 -29.61 24.22 -28.61
CA PHE A 525 -30.58 25.32 -28.49
C PHE A 525 -30.26 26.48 -29.46
N ARG A 526 -29.00 26.90 -29.57
CA ARG A 526 -28.56 27.97 -30.48
C ARG A 526 -28.89 27.69 -31.94
N THR A 527 -28.72 26.44 -32.38
CA THR A 527 -28.99 26.00 -33.76
C THR A 527 -30.42 25.48 -33.97
N ARG A 528 -31.29 25.56 -32.95
CA ARG A 528 -32.66 25.01 -32.94
C ARG A 528 -32.69 23.53 -33.33
N PHE A 529 -31.90 22.72 -32.62
CA PHE A 529 -31.62 21.29 -32.86
C PHE A 529 -31.20 21.02 -34.30
N TRP A 530 -30.26 21.85 -34.80
CA TRP A 530 -29.72 21.82 -36.16
C TRP A 530 -30.82 21.66 -37.23
N ARG A 531 -31.91 22.44 -37.14
CA ARG A 531 -33.13 22.31 -37.98
C ARG A 531 -32.84 22.30 -39.49
N ASP A 532 -31.76 22.94 -39.91
CA ASP A 532 -31.37 23.15 -41.31
C ASP A 532 -30.08 22.40 -41.73
N LEU A 533 -29.62 21.43 -40.92
CA LEU A 533 -28.50 20.53 -41.28
C LEU A 533 -28.83 19.71 -42.57
N PRO A 534 -28.02 19.83 -43.65
CA PRO A 534 -28.19 19.01 -44.85
C PRO A 534 -27.77 17.56 -44.61
N LYS A 535 -28.27 16.63 -45.42
CA LYS A 535 -27.78 15.24 -45.39
C LYS A 535 -26.29 15.12 -45.75
N TYR A 536 -25.80 15.94 -46.70
CA TYR A 536 -24.40 15.97 -47.12
C TYR A 536 -23.45 16.06 -45.92
N ASP A 537 -22.46 15.17 -45.87
CA ASP A 537 -21.37 15.17 -44.90
C ASP A 537 -20.03 15.39 -45.61
N ILE A 538 -19.18 16.24 -45.04
CA ILE A 538 -17.84 16.51 -45.58
C ILE A 538 -16.81 15.45 -45.16
N MET A 539 -17.09 14.71 -44.07
CA MET A 539 -16.19 13.65 -43.61
C MET A 539 -16.48 12.29 -44.28
N ASP A 540 -17.56 12.18 -45.04
CA ASP A 540 -17.79 11.06 -45.95
C ASP A 540 -17.19 11.34 -47.33
N LEU A 541 -16.28 10.48 -47.76
CA LEU A 541 -15.66 10.55 -49.07
C LEU A 541 -16.68 10.31 -50.20
N LYS A 542 -17.71 9.45 -50.00
CA LYS A 542 -18.75 9.22 -51.02
C LYS A 542 -19.54 10.49 -51.27
N SER A 543 -20.07 11.10 -50.21
CA SER A 543 -20.77 12.39 -50.25
C SER A 543 -19.91 13.49 -50.89
N THR A 544 -18.62 13.56 -50.55
CA THR A 544 -17.71 14.58 -51.08
C THR A 544 -17.39 14.39 -52.56
N VAL A 545 -17.01 13.17 -52.98
CA VAL A 545 -16.74 12.85 -54.39
C VAL A 545 -18.00 13.01 -55.24
N THR A 546 -19.15 12.52 -54.77
CA THR A 546 -20.42 12.63 -55.52
C THR A 546 -20.92 14.08 -55.61
N ALA A 547 -20.81 14.89 -54.54
CA ALA A 547 -21.17 16.30 -54.57
C ALA A 547 -20.26 17.13 -55.51
N ALA A 548 -18.95 16.89 -55.49
CA ALA A 548 -18.02 17.51 -56.45
C ALA A 548 -18.32 17.06 -57.89
N SER A 549 -18.57 15.76 -58.08
CA SER A 549 -18.98 15.17 -59.36
C SER A 549 -20.23 15.82 -59.95
N PHE A 550 -21.23 16.20 -59.14
CA PHE A 550 -22.43 16.89 -59.63
C PHE A 550 -22.18 18.32 -60.17
N GLY A 551 -20.96 18.87 -60.00
CA GLY A 551 -20.47 20.05 -60.74
C GLY A 551 -19.77 19.71 -62.06
N GLY A 552 -19.38 18.45 -62.26
CA GLY A 552 -18.82 17.89 -63.50
C GLY A 552 -19.84 17.10 -64.32
N LYS A 553 -19.36 16.29 -65.27
CA LYS A 553 -20.22 15.56 -66.24
C LYS A 553 -20.29 14.05 -65.99
N ASP A 554 -19.17 13.38 -65.73
CA ASP A 554 -19.04 11.95 -66.09
C ASP A 554 -19.46 11.00 -64.96
N ILE A 555 -18.92 11.19 -63.75
CA ILE A 555 -19.43 10.48 -62.55
C ILE A 555 -20.90 10.85 -62.30
N ALA A 556 -21.30 12.11 -62.56
CA ALA A 556 -22.70 12.54 -62.42
C ALA A 556 -23.65 11.80 -63.37
N ARG A 557 -23.21 11.46 -64.59
CA ARG A 557 -23.96 10.63 -65.55
C ARG A 557 -24.14 9.21 -65.01
N LYS A 558 -23.10 8.57 -64.47
CA LYS A 558 -23.17 7.22 -63.89
C LYS A 558 -24.05 7.16 -62.64
N ILE A 559 -24.00 8.18 -61.77
CA ILE A 559 -24.91 8.32 -60.62
C ILE A 559 -26.37 8.40 -61.08
N GLN A 560 -26.67 9.18 -62.12
CA GLN A 560 -28.03 9.31 -62.67
C GLN A 560 -28.55 8.00 -63.29
N GLN A 561 -27.67 7.21 -63.94
CA GLN A 561 -28.01 5.90 -64.50
C GLN A 561 -28.35 4.87 -63.40
N GLN A 562 -27.51 4.76 -62.35
CA GLN A 562 -27.74 3.80 -61.25
C GLN A 562 -28.82 4.25 -60.25
N THR A 563 -29.08 5.56 -60.18
CA THR A 563 -29.99 6.22 -59.25
C THR A 563 -31.06 7.03 -59.99
N PRO A 564 -32.09 6.38 -60.59
CA PRO A 564 -33.13 7.07 -61.36
C PRO A 564 -34.05 7.98 -60.52
N LYS A 565 -33.87 8.00 -59.19
CA LYS A 565 -34.37 9.05 -58.30
C LYS A 565 -33.21 9.96 -57.94
N LYS A 566 -33.35 11.27 -58.18
CA LYS A 566 -32.34 12.30 -57.88
C LYS A 566 -31.73 12.07 -56.48
N TRP A 567 -30.40 11.90 -56.43
CA TRP A 567 -29.67 11.60 -55.19
C TRP A 567 -30.00 12.61 -54.08
N THR A 568 -30.25 12.08 -52.87
CA THR A 568 -30.72 12.88 -51.74
C THR A 568 -29.60 13.38 -50.81
N ALA A 569 -28.39 13.59 -51.35
CA ALA A 569 -27.22 14.01 -50.57
C ALA A 569 -26.90 13.09 -49.36
N ASP A 570 -27.30 11.81 -49.44
CA ASP A 570 -27.28 10.88 -48.32
C ASP A 570 -26.01 10.00 -48.36
N PRO A 571 -25.16 10.00 -47.31
CA PRO A 571 -23.99 9.11 -47.22
C PRO A 571 -24.37 7.62 -47.07
N GLY A 572 -25.60 7.34 -46.59
CA GLY A 572 -26.10 5.98 -46.38
C GLY A 572 -26.63 5.28 -47.63
N ASP A 573 -26.58 5.91 -48.81
CA ASP A 573 -27.06 5.29 -50.04
C ASP A 573 -26.12 4.17 -50.50
N ARG A 574 -26.54 2.92 -50.28
CA ARG A 574 -25.78 1.72 -50.61
C ARG A 574 -25.32 1.70 -52.06
N LYS A 575 -26.13 2.21 -53.00
CA LYS A 575 -25.82 2.21 -54.44
C LYS A 575 -24.59 3.06 -54.77
N LEU A 576 -24.34 4.13 -54.02
CA LEU A 576 -23.13 4.93 -54.19
C LEU A 576 -21.87 4.22 -53.69
N GLY A 577 -22.03 3.16 -52.86
CA GLY A 577 -20.94 2.25 -52.52
C GLY A 577 -20.61 1.23 -53.62
N GLU A 578 -21.43 1.13 -54.67
CA GLU A 578 -21.26 0.22 -55.81
C GLU A 578 -20.66 0.94 -57.04
N ILE A 579 -20.25 2.22 -56.89
CA ILE A 579 -19.54 2.99 -57.92
C ILE A 579 -18.03 2.82 -57.73
N GLU A 580 -17.43 1.93 -58.53
CA GLU A 580 -15.99 1.90 -58.72
C GLU A 580 -15.51 3.22 -59.39
N VAL A 581 -14.43 3.80 -58.87
CA VAL A 581 -13.75 5.00 -59.38
C VAL A 581 -12.25 4.78 -59.43
N CYS A 582 -11.57 5.42 -60.38
CA CYS A 582 -10.11 5.44 -60.49
C CYS A 582 -9.60 6.87 -60.74
N LEU A 583 -8.32 7.10 -60.44
CA LEU A 583 -7.63 8.34 -60.79
C LEU A 583 -6.99 8.16 -62.17
N ARG A 584 -7.39 8.99 -63.14
CA ARG A 584 -6.75 9.07 -64.46
C ARG A 584 -6.05 10.40 -64.60
N GLN A 585 -4.90 10.40 -65.28
CA GLN A 585 -4.20 11.60 -65.72
C GLN A 585 -4.43 11.71 -67.23
N ASP A 586 -5.17 12.73 -67.66
CA ASP A 586 -5.45 12.95 -69.08
C ASP A 586 -4.21 13.51 -69.80
N LYS A 587 -4.23 13.56 -71.14
CA LYS A 587 -3.13 14.09 -71.99
C LYS A 587 -2.70 15.55 -71.67
N ILE A 588 -3.41 16.24 -70.78
CA ILE A 588 -3.19 17.63 -70.32
C ILE A 588 -2.49 17.66 -68.94
N ASN A 589 -2.11 16.51 -68.37
CA ASN A 589 -1.52 16.35 -67.03
C ASN A 589 -2.41 16.74 -65.84
N GLU A 590 -3.71 16.95 -66.06
CA GLU A 590 -4.67 17.13 -64.96
C GLU A 590 -5.07 15.76 -64.34
N PRO A 591 -4.90 15.54 -63.03
CA PRO A 591 -5.38 14.35 -62.35
C PRO A 591 -6.89 14.46 -62.08
N ARG A 592 -7.67 13.50 -62.57
CA ARG A 592 -9.15 13.50 -62.49
C ARG A 592 -9.65 12.16 -61.96
N ILE A 593 -10.61 12.20 -61.03
CA ILE A 593 -11.33 11.01 -60.59
C ILE A 593 -12.44 10.74 -61.60
N ILE A 594 -12.41 9.56 -62.21
CA ILE A 594 -13.42 9.09 -63.18
C ILE A 594 -14.03 7.77 -62.69
N PRO A 595 -15.19 7.34 -63.24
CA PRO A 595 -15.68 6.00 -62.95
C PRO A 595 -14.76 4.94 -63.57
N HIS A 596 -14.58 3.83 -62.88
CA HIS A 596 -13.93 2.65 -63.46
C HIS A 596 -14.91 1.94 -64.41
N HIS A 597 -14.41 1.36 -65.50
CA HIS A 597 -15.20 0.65 -66.51
C HIS A 597 -14.49 -0.67 -66.85
N ASN A 598 -15.06 -1.79 -66.39
CA ASN A 598 -14.58 -3.16 -66.69
C ASN A 598 -14.98 -3.62 -68.11
N GLY A 599 -14.86 -2.74 -69.10
CA GLY A 599 -15.21 -2.97 -70.50
C GLY A 599 -14.11 -2.44 -71.41
N LEU A 600 -13.94 -3.08 -72.58
CA LEU A 600 -12.93 -2.72 -73.56
C LEU A 600 -13.02 -1.23 -73.97
N LEU A 601 -11.86 -0.67 -74.30
CA LEU A 601 -11.72 0.71 -74.79
C LEU A 601 -12.61 0.93 -76.00
N GLN A 602 -13.69 1.69 -75.81
CA GLN A 602 -14.35 2.42 -76.87
C GLN A 602 -13.85 3.86 -76.78
N ASP A 603 -12.89 4.21 -77.64
CA ASP A 603 -12.47 5.60 -77.80
C ASP A 603 -13.64 6.35 -78.44
N ASP A 604 -14.25 7.28 -77.71
CA ASP A 604 -15.23 8.23 -78.24
C ASP A 604 -14.47 9.21 -79.16
N GLY A 605 -14.36 8.84 -80.44
CA GLY A 605 -13.54 9.53 -81.43
C GLY A 605 -14.02 10.94 -81.78
N ASP A 606 -13.18 11.93 -81.51
CA ASP A 606 -13.22 13.29 -82.04
C ASP A 606 -11.75 13.71 -82.29
N GLY A 607 -11.31 13.71 -83.55
CA GLY A 607 -9.94 14.04 -83.94
C GLY A 607 -9.65 13.68 -85.39
N ASP A 608 -9.38 14.68 -86.23
CA ASP A 608 -9.18 14.52 -87.68
C ASP A 608 -7.90 13.74 -88.04
N ASP A 609 -7.99 12.92 -89.08
CA ASP A 609 -6.88 12.12 -89.61
C ASP A 609 -5.80 13.01 -90.30
N ILE A 610 -4.56 12.92 -89.81
CA ILE A 610 -3.36 13.22 -90.62
C ILE A 610 -2.35 12.08 -90.43
N GLU A 611 -2.30 11.21 -91.43
CA GLU A 611 -1.38 10.08 -91.55
C GLU A 611 -0.04 10.51 -92.17
N MET A 612 1.09 10.05 -91.60
CA MET A 612 2.41 10.05 -92.26
C MET A 612 3.27 8.87 -91.77
N ASP A 613 3.94 8.21 -92.70
CA ASP A 613 4.61 6.91 -92.50
C ASP A 613 6.04 6.95 -91.93
N GLY A 614 6.24 6.23 -90.82
CA GLY A 614 7.44 5.41 -90.51
C GLY A 614 8.83 6.08 -90.41
N PRO A 615 9.93 5.29 -90.42
CA PRO A 615 10.01 3.81 -90.27
C PRO A 615 11.09 3.35 -89.24
N THR A 616 11.46 2.06 -89.29
CA THR A 616 12.54 1.33 -88.55
C THR A 616 12.26 1.04 -87.06
N ALA A 617 12.29 -0.20 -86.55
CA ALA A 617 13.15 -1.41 -86.68
C ALA A 617 14.21 -1.53 -85.54
N PRO A 618 14.59 -2.76 -85.10
CA PRO A 618 14.81 -3.03 -83.67
C PRO A 618 16.27 -3.27 -83.24
N PHE A 619 16.49 -3.37 -81.91
CA PHE A 619 17.71 -3.91 -81.31
C PHE A 619 17.43 -4.66 -79.98
N GLU A 620 17.95 -5.89 -79.87
CA GLU A 620 18.15 -6.74 -78.67
C GLU A 620 19.68 -6.89 -78.43
N PRO A 621 20.19 -7.54 -77.35
CA PRO A 621 19.53 -8.07 -76.13
C PRO A 621 19.87 -7.19 -74.89
N ASP A 622 20.54 -7.51 -73.76
CA ASP A 622 21.24 -8.67 -73.15
C ASP A 622 21.28 -8.49 -71.58
N PRO A 623 21.64 -9.49 -70.74
CA PRO A 623 21.23 -9.54 -69.32
C PRO A 623 22.38 -9.50 -68.28
N TYR A 624 22.22 -10.20 -67.14
CA TYR A 624 23.12 -10.37 -65.97
C TYR A 624 23.19 -9.18 -64.96
N GLU A 625 23.31 -9.35 -63.64
CA GLU A 625 23.13 -10.50 -62.72
C GLU A 625 22.90 -9.96 -61.27
N GLY A 626 22.54 -10.81 -60.30
CA GLY A 626 22.63 -10.47 -58.86
C GLY A 626 21.49 -11.01 -57.99
N ALA A 627 21.82 -11.82 -56.98
CA ALA A 627 20.86 -12.53 -56.12
C ALA A 627 20.93 -12.01 -54.64
N PRO A 628 20.37 -12.67 -53.59
CA PRO A 628 19.55 -11.95 -52.61
C PRO A 628 20.13 -11.88 -51.18
N SER A 629 19.49 -11.09 -50.31
CA SER A 629 19.79 -11.07 -48.87
C SER A 629 18.52 -11.13 -47.99
N VAL A 630 18.35 -12.25 -47.29
CA VAL A 630 17.53 -12.36 -46.07
C VAL A 630 18.26 -11.65 -44.91
N TRP A 631 17.54 -11.03 -43.97
CA TRP A 631 17.87 -11.04 -42.52
C TRP A 631 16.66 -10.60 -41.66
N THR A 632 16.72 -10.92 -40.37
CA THR A 632 15.62 -10.96 -39.39
C THR A 632 15.59 -9.72 -38.44
N PRO A 633 14.56 -9.54 -37.58
CA PRO A 633 14.34 -8.27 -36.87
C PRO A 633 15.28 -8.04 -35.67
N LEU A 634 15.52 -6.76 -35.35
CA LEU A 634 16.08 -6.35 -34.06
C LEU A 634 14.99 -6.34 -32.97
N GLY A 635 15.37 -6.81 -31.78
CA GLY A 635 14.61 -6.54 -30.55
C GLY A 635 14.93 -5.16 -29.97
N LEU A 636 14.09 -4.70 -29.04
CA LEU A 636 14.35 -3.53 -28.19
C LEU A 636 14.71 -4.00 -26.77
N HIS A 637 15.72 -3.35 -26.19
CA HIS A 637 16.17 -3.59 -24.83
C HIS A 637 15.35 -2.77 -23.81
N GLU A 638 15.40 -3.21 -22.56
CA GLU A 638 14.93 -2.48 -21.39
C GLU A 638 15.94 -1.39 -20.97
N GLU A 639 15.42 -0.24 -20.52
CA GLU A 639 15.93 0.60 -19.42
C GLU A 639 14.73 1.09 -18.60
#